data_AF-A0A7V3A8N2-F1
#
_entry.id   AF-A0A7V3A8N2-F1
#
_cell.length_a   1.000
_cell.length_b   1.000
_cell.length_c   1.000
_cell.angle_alpha   90.00
_cell.angle_beta   90.00
_cell.angle_gamma   90.00
#
_symmetry.space_group_name_H-M   'P 1'
#
loop_
_entity.id
_entity.type
_entity.pdbx_description
1 polymer ?
#
loop_
_entity_poly.entity_id
_entity_poly.type
_entity_poly.pdbx_seq_one_letter_code
_entity_poly.pdbx_strand_id
1 'polypeptide(L)'
;MRKRAFLAFQILAVFLVVSQLQAVAPRKWELRSREDFLKGKFSGASLTAEGVLSIGPRVEKLELPAEEFYLSLAQGPDGSYFLGTGHGGKIYRLGKDKKAELYFQTAEMDVTALAVDGRGVLYAGTSPNGKVYKITAKDKGEEFFNPQERYIWELMFTDKGNLLAAVGESGGIYEINPAGAGRMLFKARDNHILCLARTSGGDLLAGSGGRGQLYRISTQGRVSVVFDSAYEEIRNIALDREGNIYVSAGGAPSRSVSTVTPAAATPQAKTEVSVVVSAVAAAATITESEPQPVPAGSKTAGPVSGAIFQVTPDGLARKIWASTEEMVYGLVMETESQRLLAGTGNQGRLYAIDRQGGVELLTQEGSEQIFAVYQFNQQIQVLGNNPCFFGLLPLTQNFSAEYLSPVLDAKILSTWGRLSWEAELPQGASVQVQSRSGNTAEPDETWSDWSPPYSRPDEKVLSPSGRYLQLKINLKGQGGRQLPKLQKLLVFYLQANVAPVIDKLEVLPANQVFIKPPEQEEVILGLDQASREGAKKKDEISLYLTPKKAERQGFRTITWEASDENEDKLAFNIYLRKEGENSWRLMQDNLSDKVFSFDTRNFPDGTYWLKVEASDLPANPPGTEKKAEKTSQPLVIDNSLPVIKNFLASQNRDSLEVSFVAEDTYSYIEEVKFLVRPGDWRVVFPVDGLCDSRSENFRFTVNIPAGSDNLLIIRVQDSFGNVGVHQHRF
;
A
#
# COMPACT_ATOMS: atom_id res chain seq x y z
N MET A 1 46.03 -43.93 26.63
CA MET A 1 44.80 -43.74 25.81
C MET A 1 43.74 -42.83 26.47
N ARG A 2 43.49 -42.91 27.79
CA ARG A 2 42.47 -42.07 28.47
C ARG A 2 42.64 -40.54 28.37
N LYS A 3 43.87 -39.99 28.39
CA LYS A 3 44.10 -38.53 28.28
C LYS A 3 43.82 -37.94 26.89
N ARG A 4 43.97 -38.72 25.80
CA ARG A 4 43.67 -38.27 24.44
C ARG A 4 42.17 -38.29 24.13
N ALA A 5 41.44 -39.25 24.70
CA ALA A 5 39.98 -39.30 24.61
C ALA A 5 39.29 -38.16 25.38
N PHE A 6 39.83 -37.77 26.54
CA PHE A 6 39.30 -36.65 27.33
C PHE A 6 39.52 -35.29 26.65
N LEU A 7 40.67 -35.11 25.99
CA LEU A 7 40.97 -33.89 25.22
C LEU A 7 40.11 -33.79 23.95
N ALA A 8 39.88 -34.90 23.26
CA ALA A 8 38.97 -34.95 22.11
C ALA A 8 37.52 -34.66 22.50
N PHE A 9 37.07 -35.12 23.68
CA PHE A 9 35.73 -34.85 24.18
C PHE A 9 35.55 -33.37 24.59
N GLN A 10 36.58 -32.72 25.16
CA GLN A 10 36.55 -31.29 25.44
C GLN A 10 36.60 -30.43 24.17
N ILE A 11 37.37 -30.81 23.15
CA ILE A 11 37.40 -30.10 21.87
C ILE A 11 36.07 -30.26 21.12
N LEU A 12 35.44 -31.43 21.17
CA LEU A 12 34.13 -31.67 20.57
C LEU A 12 33.00 -30.94 21.33
N ALA A 13 33.09 -30.83 22.66
CA ALA A 13 32.16 -30.03 23.46
C ALA A 13 32.31 -28.52 23.20
N VAL A 14 33.53 -28.02 22.99
CA VAL A 14 33.77 -26.63 22.58
C VAL A 14 33.29 -26.38 21.14
N PHE A 15 33.45 -27.33 20.22
CA PHE A 15 32.92 -27.21 18.85
C PHE A 15 31.39 -27.31 18.76
N LEU A 16 30.73 -28.08 19.63
CA LEU A 16 29.26 -28.11 19.67
C LEU A 16 28.65 -26.82 20.25
N VAL A 17 29.29 -26.18 21.23
CA VAL A 17 28.81 -24.90 21.80
C VAL A 17 29.01 -23.73 20.83
N VAL A 18 29.98 -23.78 19.92
CA VAL A 18 30.19 -22.72 18.91
C VAL A 18 29.19 -22.80 17.74
N SER A 19 28.45 -23.90 17.59
CA SER A 19 27.49 -24.09 16.50
C SER A 19 26.09 -23.50 16.72
N GLN A 20 25.84 -22.81 17.85
CA GLN A 20 24.60 -22.07 18.12
C GLN A 20 24.79 -20.55 18.25
N LEU A 21 25.86 -20.00 17.68
CA LEU A 21 25.97 -18.56 17.44
C LEU A 21 25.11 -18.20 16.21
N GLN A 22 23.79 -18.21 16.35
CA GLN A 22 22.93 -17.44 15.45
C GLN A 22 23.17 -15.97 15.80
N ALA A 23 24.18 -15.38 15.17
CA ALA A 23 24.45 -13.95 15.26
C ALA A 23 23.28 -13.17 14.65
N VAL A 24 23.07 -11.94 15.12
CA VAL A 24 22.07 -11.00 14.59
C VAL A 24 22.04 -11.04 13.07
N ALA A 25 20.92 -11.47 12.50
CA ALA A 25 20.80 -11.63 11.05
C ALA A 25 20.77 -10.25 10.40
N PRO A 26 21.72 -9.91 9.51
CA PRO A 26 21.69 -8.65 8.80
C PRO A 26 20.42 -8.55 7.95
N ARG A 27 19.73 -7.42 8.04
CA ARG A 27 18.60 -7.10 7.16
C ARG A 27 19.13 -6.71 5.78
N LYS A 28 18.27 -6.82 4.77
CA LYS A 28 18.59 -6.46 3.38
C LYS A 28 17.57 -5.47 2.82
N TRP A 29 18.06 -4.47 2.10
CA TRP A 29 17.25 -3.60 1.26
C TRP A 29 17.65 -3.83 -0.21
N GLU A 30 16.66 -4.15 -1.03
CA GLU A 30 16.85 -4.59 -2.41
C GLU A 30 16.02 -3.70 -3.35
N LEU A 31 16.66 -3.19 -4.41
CA LEU A 31 16.00 -2.55 -5.55
C LEU A 31 16.19 -3.49 -6.74
N ARG A 32 15.09 -4.11 -7.20
CA ARG A 32 15.14 -5.10 -8.29
C ARG A 32 13.95 -5.02 -9.22
N SER A 33 12.75 -4.82 -8.69
CA SER A 33 11.56 -4.74 -9.52
C SER A 33 11.40 -3.34 -10.13
N ARG A 34 10.59 -3.25 -11.19
CA ARG A 34 10.17 -1.98 -11.78
C ARG A 34 9.54 -1.07 -10.71
N GLU A 35 8.69 -1.63 -9.85
CA GLU A 35 8.00 -0.91 -8.78
C GLU A 35 8.96 -0.36 -7.71
N ASP A 36 10.09 -1.05 -7.46
CA ASP A 36 11.12 -0.55 -6.55
C ASP A 36 11.83 0.67 -7.12
N PHE A 37 12.19 0.61 -8.40
CA PHE A 37 12.86 1.72 -9.08
C PHE A 37 11.94 2.91 -9.34
N LEU A 38 10.65 2.70 -9.64
CA LEU A 38 9.72 3.81 -9.91
C LEU A 38 9.43 4.71 -8.71
N LYS A 39 9.76 4.28 -7.49
CA LYS A 39 9.70 5.12 -6.29
C LYS A 39 10.81 6.16 -6.23
N GLY A 40 11.86 6.01 -7.04
CA GLY A 40 12.96 6.96 -7.14
C GLY A 40 12.74 8.07 -8.17
N LYS A 41 13.74 8.93 -8.31
CA LYS A 41 13.78 10.01 -9.31
C LYS A 41 14.78 9.70 -10.41
N PHE A 42 14.38 9.90 -11.65
CA PHE A 42 15.17 9.60 -12.84
C PHE A 42 15.66 10.91 -13.47
N SER A 43 16.91 10.95 -13.90
CA SER A 43 17.50 12.06 -14.64
C SER A 43 18.31 11.51 -15.81
N GLY A 44 17.72 11.57 -17.01
CA GLY A 44 18.28 10.94 -18.21
C GLY A 44 18.36 9.41 -18.16
N ALA A 45 17.69 8.78 -17.19
CA ALA A 45 17.62 7.32 -17.02
C ALA A 45 16.32 6.76 -17.59
N SER A 46 16.38 5.51 -18.08
CA SER A 46 15.23 4.71 -18.50
C SER A 46 15.07 3.48 -17.62
N LEU A 47 13.86 2.91 -17.60
CA LEU A 47 13.55 1.70 -16.86
C LEU A 47 12.68 0.77 -17.71
N THR A 48 13.15 -0.45 -17.97
CA THR A 48 12.40 -1.43 -18.76
C THR A 48 11.23 -2.05 -17.96
N ALA A 49 10.35 -2.77 -18.65
CA ALA A 49 9.24 -3.47 -18.04
C ALA A 49 9.69 -4.52 -17.00
N GLU A 50 10.89 -5.10 -17.18
CA GLU A 50 11.48 -6.11 -16.31
C GLU A 50 12.22 -5.51 -15.09
N GLY A 51 12.27 -4.18 -14.96
CA GLY A 51 12.97 -3.51 -13.86
C GLY A 51 14.45 -3.28 -14.10
N VAL A 52 14.89 -3.21 -15.37
CA VAL A 52 16.29 -2.93 -15.71
C VAL A 52 16.50 -1.42 -15.90
N LEU A 53 17.34 -0.82 -15.05
CA LEU A 53 17.70 0.59 -15.12
C LEU A 53 18.83 0.80 -16.14
N SER A 54 18.66 1.75 -17.06
CA SER A 54 19.66 2.09 -18.08
C SER A 54 19.66 3.59 -18.39
N ILE A 55 20.43 3.98 -19.40
CA ILE A 55 20.48 5.36 -19.88
C ILE A 55 19.33 5.59 -20.88
N GLY A 56 18.52 6.61 -20.62
CA GLY A 56 17.37 6.96 -21.44
C GLY A 56 17.73 7.85 -22.64
N PRO A 57 16.78 8.03 -23.57
CA PRO A 57 16.90 9.00 -24.65
C PRO A 57 17.00 10.43 -24.10
N ARG A 58 17.58 11.32 -24.92
CA ARG A 58 17.69 12.75 -24.60
C ARG A 58 16.54 13.51 -25.22
N VAL A 59 15.84 14.34 -24.45
CA VAL A 59 14.93 15.36 -25.00
C VAL A 59 15.75 16.62 -25.32
N GLU A 60 15.88 16.95 -26.60
CA GLU A 60 16.49 18.20 -27.08
C GLU A 60 15.49 19.35 -26.88
N LYS A 61 15.65 20.09 -25.79
CA LYS A 61 14.82 21.27 -25.50
C LYS A 61 15.22 22.43 -26.39
N LEU A 62 14.22 23.07 -27.01
CA LEU A 62 14.41 24.27 -27.81
C LEU A 62 14.20 25.51 -26.95
N GLU A 63 14.91 26.59 -27.28
CA GLU A 63 14.73 27.88 -26.61
C GLU A 63 13.38 28.47 -27.00
N LEU A 64 12.59 28.79 -25.98
CA LEU A 64 11.28 29.41 -26.10
C LEU A 64 11.16 30.62 -25.15
N PRO A 65 10.28 31.58 -25.46
CA PRO A 65 9.87 32.62 -24.53
C PRO A 65 9.29 32.01 -23.25
N ALA A 66 9.56 32.67 -22.12
CA ALA A 66 9.00 32.29 -20.83
C ALA A 66 7.50 32.57 -20.82
N GLU A 67 6.70 31.52 -20.69
CA GLU A 67 5.25 31.55 -20.62
C GLU A 67 4.80 30.63 -19.48
N GLU A 68 3.58 30.79 -19.00
CA GLU A 68 3.04 29.88 -17.96
C GLU A 68 2.79 28.49 -18.55
N PHE A 69 2.17 28.43 -19.73
CA PHE A 69 1.80 27.18 -20.40
C PHE A 69 2.00 27.25 -21.91
N TYR A 70 2.44 26.14 -22.48
CA TYR A 70 2.21 25.83 -23.90
C TYR A 70 1.13 24.75 -23.98
N LEU A 71 0.06 25.02 -24.75
CA LEU A 71 -1.17 24.21 -24.75
C LEU A 71 -1.41 23.48 -26.07
N SER A 72 -0.80 23.91 -27.17
CA SER A 72 -1.03 23.33 -28.48
C SER A 72 0.19 23.43 -29.39
N LEU A 73 0.31 22.49 -30.33
CA LEU A 73 1.38 22.44 -31.31
C LEU A 73 0.82 22.04 -32.67
N ALA A 74 1.25 22.73 -33.72
CA ALA A 74 1.04 22.31 -35.10
C ALA A 74 2.33 22.47 -35.92
N GLN A 75 2.47 21.68 -36.99
CA GLN A 75 3.58 21.82 -37.93
C GLN A 75 3.06 22.25 -39.30
N GLY A 76 3.70 23.27 -39.88
CA GLY A 76 3.45 23.71 -41.24
C GLY A 76 4.14 22.83 -42.30
N PRO A 77 3.69 22.87 -43.56
CA PRO A 77 4.29 22.08 -44.64
C PRO A 77 5.75 22.45 -44.96
N ASP A 78 6.20 23.63 -44.51
CA ASP A 78 7.60 24.09 -44.61
C ASP A 78 8.51 23.54 -43.49
N GLY A 79 7.94 22.77 -42.55
CA GLY A 79 8.60 22.24 -41.36
C GLY A 79 8.62 23.21 -40.17
N SER A 80 7.99 24.39 -40.27
CA SER A 80 7.88 25.31 -39.14
C SER A 80 6.91 24.80 -38.07
N TYR A 81 7.20 25.07 -36.80
CA TYR A 81 6.31 24.74 -35.68
C TYR A 81 5.54 25.97 -35.23
N PHE A 82 4.28 25.80 -34.85
CA PHE A 82 3.46 26.81 -34.22
C PHE A 82 3.06 26.34 -32.83
N LEU A 83 3.30 27.15 -31.80
CA LEU A 83 2.96 26.84 -30.42
C LEU A 83 1.96 27.85 -29.87
N GLY A 84 0.84 27.36 -29.34
CA GLY A 84 -0.17 28.17 -28.67
C GLY A 84 0.06 28.21 -27.16
N THR A 85 -0.12 29.38 -26.54
CA THR A 85 0.09 29.57 -25.09
C THR A 85 -1.20 29.57 -24.29
N GLY A 86 -1.08 29.33 -22.99
CA GLY A 86 -2.14 29.58 -22.01
C GLY A 86 -1.94 30.92 -21.30
N HIS A 87 -3.04 31.54 -20.88
CA HIS A 87 -3.15 32.82 -20.17
C HIS A 87 -2.60 34.07 -20.88
N GLY A 88 -2.04 33.95 -22.09
CA GLY A 88 -1.51 35.05 -22.89
C GLY A 88 -2.07 35.18 -24.31
N GLY A 89 -2.78 34.16 -24.81
CA GLY A 89 -3.35 34.14 -26.15
C GLY A 89 -2.32 34.19 -27.27
N LYS A 90 -1.06 33.84 -27.01
CA LYS A 90 0.03 34.03 -27.96
C LYS A 90 0.24 32.79 -28.81
N ILE A 91 0.66 33.02 -30.04
CA ILE A 91 1.09 31.99 -30.96
C ILE A 91 2.51 32.30 -31.38
N TYR A 92 3.44 31.42 -31.05
CA TYR A 92 4.83 31.50 -31.47
C TYR A 92 5.07 30.62 -32.69
N ARG A 93 5.84 31.12 -33.66
CA ARG A 93 6.33 30.35 -34.81
C ARG A 93 7.82 30.09 -34.65
N LEU A 94 8.24 28.85 -34.88
CA LEU A 94 9.63 28.46 -34.99
C LEU A 94 9.91 28.07 -36.44
N GLY A 95 10.74 28.86 -37.10
CA GLY A 95 11.22 28.59 -38.45
C GLY A 95 12.29 27.50 -38.48
N LYS A 96 12.98 27.38 -39.63
CA LYS A 96 14.10 26.44 -39.80
C LYS A 96 15.31 26.74 -38.90
N ASP A 97 15.44 27.99 -38.45
CA ASP A 97 16.45 28.43 -37.48
C ASP A 97 16.09 28.05 -36.04
N LYS A 98 14.92 27.43 -35.82
CA LYS A 98 14.36 27.05 -34.52
C LYS A 98 14.22 28.21 -33.53
N LYS A 99 14.27 29.46 -34.00
CA LYS A 99 14.06 30.64 -33.15
C LYS A 99 12.57 30.95 -33.09
N ALA A 100 12.07 31.15 -31.87
CA ALA A 100 10.70 31.54 -31.66
C ALA A 100 10.49 33.02 -32.01
N GLU A 101 9.51 33.30 -32.87
CA GLU A 101 8.97 34.64 -33.09
C GLU A 101 7.49 34.67 -32.69
N LEU A 102 7.02 35.77 -32.08
CA LEU A 102 5.59 35.97 -31.91
C LEU A 102 4.97 36.13 -33.30
N TYR A 103 4.01 35.27 -33.62
CA TYR A 103 3.38 35.18 -34.93
C TYR A 103 2.00 35.82 -34.96
N PHE A 104 1.23 35.62 -33.89
CA PHE A 104 -0.09 36.22 -33.71
C PHE A 104 -0.46 36.22 -32.21
N GLN A 105 -1.38 37.11 -31.82
CA GLN A 105 -1.97 37.11 -30.48
C GLN A 105 -3.51 37.23 -30.60
N THR A 106 -4.23 36.30 -29.99
CA THR A 106 -5.68 36.27 -29.93
C THR A 106 -6.21 37.24 -28.86
N ALA A 107 -7.51 37.54 -28.89
CA ALA A 107 -8.15 38.32 -27.84
C ALA A 107 -8.39 37.49 -26.57
N GLU A 108 -8.60 36.19 -26.74
CA GLU A 108 -8.81 35.22 -25.68
C GLU A 108 -7.49 34.79 -25.02
N MET A 109 -7.59 34.23 -23.81
CA MET A 109 -6.45 33.94 -22.94
C MET A 109 -5.66 32.71 -23.37
N ASP A 110 -6.32 31.69 -23.91
CA ASP A 110 -5.73 30.39 -24.20
C ASP A 110 -5.86 30.06 -25.68
N VAL A 111 -4.77 29.54 -26.26
CA VAL A 111 -4.76 28.92 -27.57
C VAL A 111 -4.65 27.41 -27.39
N THR A 112 -5.80 26.76 -27.24
CA THR A 112 -5.96 25.36 -26.86
C THR A 112 -5.82 24.39 -28.03
N ALA A 113 -6.01 24.86 -29.28
CA ALA A 113 -5.91 24.01 -30.46
C ALA A 113 -5.27 24.76 -31.64
N LEU A 114 -4.43 24.07 -32.41
CA LEU A 114 -3.83 24.60 -33.63
C LEU A 114 -3.95 23.57 -34.76
N ALA A 115 -4.22 24.05 -35.97
CA ALA A 115 -4.20 23.24 -37.19
C ALA A 115 -3.65 24.05 -38.37
N VAL A 116 -2.90 23.42 -39.26
CA VAL A 116 -2.35 24.06 -40.47
C VAL A 116 -2.91 23.38 -41.71
N ASP A 117 -3.43 24.17 -42.66
CA ASP A 117 -3.91 23.62 -43.93
C ASP A 117 -2.75 23.29 -44.90
N GLY A 118 -3.05 22.59 -46.00
CA GLY A 118 -2.03 22.20 -46.99
C GLY A 118 -1.34 23.37 -47.70
N ARG A 119 -1.82 24.61 -47.53
CA ARG A 119 -1.20 25.84 -48.07
C ARG A 119 -0.36 26.58 -47.02
N GLY A 120 -0.30 26.08 -45.78
CA GLY A 120 0.41 26.72 -44.68
C GLY A 120 -0.39 27.77 -43.94
N VAL A 121 -1.70 27.87 -44.14
CA VAL A 121 -2.57 28.78 -43.36
C VAL A 121 -2.84 28.16 -42.00
N LEU A 122 -2.60 28.93 -40.93
CA LEU A 122 -2.80 28.49 -39.56
C LEU A 122 -4.22 28.79 -39.08
N TYR A 123 -4.80 27.86 -38.34
CA TYR A 123 -6.07 28.01 -37.66
C TYR A 123 -5.87 27.78 -36.17
N ALA A 124 -6.45 28.66 -35.34
CA ALA A 124 -6.28 28.64 -33.89
C ALA A 124 -7.62 28.60 -33.18
N GLY A 125 -7.80 27.62 -32.32
CA GLY A 125 -8.94 27.46 -31.43
C GLY A 125 -8.61 28.05 -30.06
N THR A 126 -9.54 28.81 -29.49
CA THR A 126 -9.30 29.57 -28.26
C THR A 126 -10.20 29.17 -27.07
N SER A 127 -9.84 29.67 -25.89
CA SER A 127 -10.60 29.62 -24.64
C SER A 127 -10.20 30.80 -23.72
N PRO A 128 -11.10 31.30 -22.84
CA PRO A 128 -12.56 31.16 -22.87
C PRO A 128 -13.15 31.95 -24.05
N ASN A 129 -14.48 31.85 -24.29
CA ASN A 129 -15.16 32.44 -25.46
C ASN A 129 -14.61 31.88 -26.77
N GLY A 130 -14.62 30.56 -26.88
CA GLY A 130 -13.95 29.81 -27.92
C GLY A 130 -14.33 30.23 -29.34
N LYS A 131 -13.32 30.68 -30.08
CA LYS A 131 -13.40 31.05 -31.49
C LYS A 131 -12.37 30.27 -32.28
N VAL A 132 -12.58 30.23 -33.59
CA VAL A 132 -11.57 29.79 -34.54
C VAL A 132 -11.07 31.00 -35.30
N TYR A 133 -9.78 31.30 -35.17
CA TYR A 133 -9.08 32.30 -35.97
C TYR A 133 -8.46 31.66 -37.20
N LYS A 134 -8.43 32.39 -38.31
CA LYS A 134 -7.65 32.05 -39.51
C LYS A 134 -6.54 33.05 -39.68
N ILE A 135 -5.30 32.56 -39.68
CA ILE A 135 -4.07 33.35 -39.67
C ILE A 135 -3.29 33.04 -40.94
N THR A 136 -3.22 34.02 -41.83
CA THR A 136 -2.65 33.86 -43.19
C THR A 136 -1.19 34.27 -43.27
N ALA A 137 -0.73 35.10 -42.34
CA ALA A 137 0.64 35.54 -42.18
C ALA A 137 0.80 36.15 -40.78
N LYS A 138 2.05 36.50 -40.41
CA LYS A 138 2.36 37.21 -39.17
C LYS A 138 1.47 38.44 -39.00
N ASP A 139 0.84 38.53 -37.83
CA ASP A 139 -0.11 39.59 -37.42
C ASP A 139 -1.34 39.74 -38.35
N LYS A 140 -1.59 38.78 -39.25
CA LYS A 140 -2.72 38.78 -40.20
C LYS A 140 -3.68 37.64 -39.89
N GLY A 141 -4.30 37.72 -38.71
CA GLY A 141 -5.35 36.81 -38.26
C GLY A 141 -6.70 37.50 -38.12
N GLU A 142 -7.77 36.79 -38.49
CA GLU A 142 -9.15 37.24 -38.33
C GLU A 142 -10.04 36.13 -37.75
N GLU A 143 -11.15 36.51 -37.13
CA GLU A 143 -12.17 35.55 -36.69
C GLU A 143 -12.75 34.84 -37.92
N PHE A 144 -12.61 33.51 -37.97
CA PHE A 144 -13.04 32.69 -39.08
C PHE A 144 -14.37 31.98 -38.79
N PHE A 145 -14.57 31.57 -37.54
CA PHE A 145 -15.80 30.93 -37.09
C PHE A 145 -16.00 31.11 -35.59
N ASN A 146 -17.25 31.32 -35.17
CA ASN A 146 -17.64 31.50 -33.77
C ASN A 146 -18.87 30.64 -33.45
N PRO A 147 -18.69 29.48 -32.78
CA PRO A 147 -19.77 28.60 -32.42
C PRO A 147 -20.57 29.06 -31.19
N GLN A 148 -20.23 30.21 -30.57
CA GLN A 148 -20.77 30.65 -29.28
C GLN A 148 -20.56 29.61 -28.17
N GLU A 149 -19.38 28.99 -28.15
CA GLU A 149 -18.97 28.01 -27.13
C GLU A 149 -17.90 28.61 -26.24
N ARG A 150 -17.73 28.09 -25.02
CA ARG A 150 -16.65 28.56 -24.16
C ARG A 150 -15.28 27.99 -24.54
N TYR A 151 -15.22 26.77 -25.08
CA TYR A 151 -13.96 26.07 -25.33
C TYR A 151 -13.89 25.47 -26.74
N ILE A 152 -12.77 25.69 -27.45
CA ILE A 152 -12.38 24.89 -28.62
C ILE A 152 -11.25 23.94 -28.20
N TRP A 153 -11.51 22.63 -28.09
CA TRP A 153 -10.54 21.67 -27.57
C TRP A 153 -9.60 21.11 -28.64
N GLU A 154 -10.11 20.86 -29.85
CA GLU A 154 -9.30 20.31 -30.93
C GLU A 154 -9.77 20.82 -32.29
N LEU A 155 -8.81 21.00 -33.20
CA LEU A 155 -9.02 21.35 -34.60
C LEU A 155 -8.41 20.27 -35.50
N MET A 156 -9.16 19.78 -36.48
CA MET A 156 -8.69 18.73 -37.40
C MET A 156 -9.22 18.94 -38.82
N PHE A 157 -8.35 18.88 -39.82
CA PHE A 157 -8.78 18.92 -41.22
C PHE A 157 -9.33 17.56 -41.71
N THR A 158 -10.38 17.62 -42.51
CA THR A 158 -10.88 16.49 -43.30
C THR A 158 -10.17 16.42 -44.66
N ASP A 159 -10.23 15.27 -45.34
CA ASP A 159 -9.64 15.12 -46.69
C ASP A 159 -10.30 16.03 -47.73
N LYS A 160 -11.51 16.50 -47.45
CA LYS A 160 -12.28 17.44 -48.29
C LYS A 160 -11.87 18.91 -48.06
N GLY A 161 -10.96 19.18 -47.13
CA GLY A 161 -10.52 20.53 -46.76
C GLY A 161 -11.44 21.27 -45.79
N ASN A 162 -12.49 20.63 -45.27
CA ASN A 162 -13.29 21.18 -44.17
C ASN A 162 -12.53 21.05 -42.84
N LEU A 163 -12.72 22.00 -41.93
CA LEU A 163 -12.15 22.01 -40.59
C LEU A 163 -13.18 21.49 -39.59
N LEU A 164 -12.80 20.50 -38.79
CA LEU A 164 -13.58 20.03 -37.65
C LEU A 164 -13.13 20.78 -36.40
N ALA A 165 -14.09 21.18 -35.56
CA ALA A 165 -13.84 21.78 -34.26
C ALA A 165 -14.58 21.00 -33.17
N ALA A 166 -13.81 20.39 -32.26
CA ALA A 166 -14.31 19.81 -31.02
C ALA A 166 -14.52 20.92 -29.99
N VAL A 167 -15.70 20.95 -29.36
CA VAL A 167 -16.08 22.06 -28.46
C VAL A 167 -16.51 21.57 -27.09
N GLY A 168 -16.46 22.47 -26.10
CA GLY A 168 -16.91 22.20 -24.74
C GLY A 168 -17.74 23.33 -24.13
N GLU A 169 -18.42 23.00 -23.02
CA GLU A 169 -19.61 23.62 -22.43
C GLU A 169 -20.89 22.97 -22.95
N SER A 170 -21.20 23.17 -24.23
CA SER A 170 -22.35 22.50 -24.83
C SER A 170 -21.99 21.07 -25.29
N GLY A 171 -20.74 20.83 -25.67
CA GLY A 171 -20.23 19.52 -26.09
C GLY A 171 -20.71 19.08 -27.47
N GLY A 172 -19.78 19.03 -28.44
CA GLY A 172 -20.11 18.64 -29.80
C GLY A 172 -18.96 18.79 -30.79
N ILE A 173 -19.29 18.63 -32.06
CA ILE A 173 -18.36 18.75 -33.18
C ILE A 173 -19.00 19.61 -34.26
N TYR A 174 -18.34 20.68 -34.65
CA TYR A 174 -18.70 21.49 -35.81
C TYR A 174 -17.86 21.09 -37.02
N GLU A 175 -18.47 21.08 -38.20
CA GLU A 175 -17.77 21.02 -39.48
C GLU A 175 -17.87 22.39 -40.15
N ILE A 176 -16.72 22.98 -40.46
CA ILE A 176 -16.56 24.34 -40.98
C ILE A 176 -15.99 24.25 -42.39
N ASN A 177 -16.70 24.83 -43.36
CA ASN A 177 -16.26 24.83 -44.74
C ASN A 177 -15.14 25.88 -44.98
N PRO A 178 -14.44 25.86 -46.12
CA PRO A 178 -13.36 26.82 -46.41
C PRO A 178 -13.80 28.30 -46.45
N ALA A 179 -15.10 28.59 -46.54
CA ALA A 179 -15.67 29.93 -46.49
C ALA A 179 -15.99 30.41 -45.06
N GLY A 180 -15.76 29.59 -44.03
CA GLY A 180 -16.01 29.94 -42.62
C GLY A 180 -17.42 29.63 -42.14
N ALA A 181 -18.28 29.05 -42.99
CA ALA A 181 -19.62 28.64 -42.56
C ALA A 181 -19.54 27.26 -41.88
N GLY A 182 -19.95 27.22 -40.61
CA GLY A 182 -19.99 26.00 -39.80
C GLY A 182 -21.39 25.40 -39.67
N ARG A 183 -21.46 24.08 -39.56
CA ARG A 183 -22.66 23.33 -39.18
C ARG A 183 -22.32 22.34 -38.06
N MET A 184 -23.23 22.13 -37.13
CA MET A 184 -23.04 21.10 -36.10
C MET A 184 -23.17 19.71 -36.73
N LEU A 185 -22.08 18.95 -36.71
CA LEU A 185 -22.02 17.58 -37.21
C LEU A 185 -22.55 16.59 -36.16
N PHE A 186 -22.21 16.83 -34.90
CA PHE A 186 -22.57 15.98 -33.78
C PHE A 186 -22.78 16.81 -32.51
N LYS A 187 -23.84 16.47 -31.77
CA LYS A 187 -24.11 17.00 -30.43
C LYS A 187 -24.01 15.86 -29.43
N ALA A 188 -23.08 15.97 -28.49
CA ALA A 188 -22.94 15.00 -27.43
C ALA A 188 -23.99 15.26 -26.33
N ARG A 189 -24.26 14.24 -25.50
CA ARG A 189 -24.94 14.49 -24.21
C ARG A 189 -23.96 14.93 -23.13
N ASP A 190 -22.65 14.77 -23.37
CA ASP A 190 -21.58 15.29 -22.53
C ASP A 190 -21.35 16.76 -22.81
N ASN A 191 -20.81 17.47 -21.82
CA ASN A 191 -20.50 18.90 -21.94
C ASN A 191 -19.21 19.14 -22.74
N HIS A 192 -18.38 18.13 -22.97
CA HIS A 192 -17.09 18.27 -23.64
C HIS A 192 -16.85 17.15 -24.65
N ILE A 193 -16.40 17.54 -25.85
CA ILE A 193 -15.62 16.68 -26.75
C ILE A 193 -14.19 17.19 -26.70
N LEU A 194 -13.28 16.35 -26.21
CA LEU A 194 -11.90 16.74 -25.87
C LEU A 194 -10.91 16.39 -26.97
N CYS A 195 -11.15 15.27 -27.66
CA CYS A 195 -10.24 14.80 -28.71
C CYS A 195 -10.96 14.15 -29.88
N LEU A 196 -10.30 14.16 -31.05
CA LEU A 196 -10.75 13.61 -32.32
C LEU A 196 -9.68 12.70 -32.93
N ALA A 197 -10.11 11.68 -33.67
CA ALA A 197 -9.22 10.88 -34.52
C ALA A 197 -10.00 10.36 -35.73
N ARG A 198 -9.32 10.13 -36.86
CA ARG A 198 -9.94 9.54 -38.05
C ARG A 198 -9.39 8.16 -38.32
N THR A 199 -10.29 7.21 -38.54
CA THR A 199 -9.94 5.85 -38.97
C THR A 199 -9.55 5.84 -40.45
N SER A 200 -8.83 4.79 -40.89
CA SER A 200 -8.51 4.58 -42.30
C SER A 200 -9.75 4.42 -43.19
N GLY A 201 -10.87 3.96 -42.63
CA GLY A 201 -12.17 3.86 -43.30
C GLY A 201 -12.91 5.20 -43.44
N GLY A 202 -12.39 6.28 -42.86
CA GLY A 202 -12.97 7.62 -42.92
C GLY A 202 -13.94 7.97 -41.80
N ASP A 203 -14.27 7.02 -40.92
CA ASP A 203 -15.08 7.28 -39.73
C ASP A 203 -14.33 8.18 -38.74
N LEU A 204 -15.07 9.06 -38.07
CA LEU A 204 -14.57 9.97 -37.05
C LEU A 204 -14.76 9.36 -35.66
N LEU A 205 -13.70 9.33 -34.86
CA LEU A 205 -13.71 8.99 -33.45
C LEU A 205 -13.67 10.27 -32.62
N ALA A 206 -14.39 10.27 -31.50
CA ALA A 206 -14.43 11.41 -30.59
C ALA A 206 -14.45 10.97 -29.13
N GLY A 207 -13.58 11.54 -28.30
CA GLY A 207 -13.52 11.29 -26.86
C GLY A 207 -14.23 12.39 -26.08
N SER A 208 -15.07 12.03 -25.11
CA SER A 208 -15.80 13.00 -24.29
C SER A 208 -15.23 13.21 -22.90
N GLY A 209 -15.50 14.39 -22.34
CA GLY A 209 -15.31 14.72 -20.93
C GLY A 209 -16.65 14.82 -20.19
N GLY A 210 -16.72 14.21 -19.01
CA GLY A 210 -17.92 14.06 -18.18
C GLY A 210 -18.28 12.59 -17.96
N ARG A 211 -18.54 11.84 -19.04
CA ARG A 211 -18.87 10.39 -18.98
C ARG A 211 -17.79 9.48 -19.56
N GLY A 212 -16.68 10.01 -20.06
CA GLY A 212 -15.54 9.24 -20.58
C GLY A 212 -15.91 8.26 -21.71
N GLN A 213 -16.61 8.73 -22.74
CA GLN A 213 -17.12 7.89 -23.82
C GLN A 213 -16.34 8.09 -25.13
N LEU A 214 -16.11 6.98 -25.83
CA LEU A 214 -15.55 6.96 -27.18
C LEU A 214 -16.70 6.81 -28.17
N TYR A 215 -16.99 7.88 -28.90
CA TYR A 215 -17.96 7.88 -29.99
C TYR A 215 -17.30 7.51 -31.31
N ARG A 216 -18.04 6.81 -32.17
CA ARG A 216 -17.77 6.68 -33.60
C ARG A 216 -18.90 7.30 -34.39
N ILE A 217 -18.56 8.22 -35.27
CA ILE A 217 -19.43 8.85 -36.25
C ILE A 217 -19.03 8.31 -37.63
N SER A 218 -19.91 7.51 -38.23
CA SER A 218 -19.67 6.96 -39.56
C SER A 218 -19.70 8.03 -40.64
N THR A 219 -19.12 7.73 -41.80
CA THR A 219 -19.22 8.59 -43.00
C THR A 219 -20.66 8.90 -43.46
N GLN A 220 -21.64 8.10 -43.04
CA GLN A 220 -23.08 8.30 -43.29
C GLN A 220 -23.77 9.16 -42.20
N GLY A 221 -23.03 9.59 -41.16
CA GLY A 221 -23.55 10.38 -40.04
C GLY A 221 -24.16 9.57 -38.90
N ARG A 222 -24.13 8.23 -38.97
CA ARG A 222 -24.57 7.37 -37.86
C ARG A 222 -23.60 7.45 -36.69
N VAL A 223 -24.11 7.75 -35.50
CA VAL A 223 -23.33 7.83 -34.25
C VAL A 223 -23.55 6.59 -33.39
N SER A 224 -22.47 6.07 -32.81
CA SER A 224 -22.49 4.98 -31.82
C SER A 224 -21.42 5.19 -30.76
N VAL A 225 -21.62 4.65 -29.55
CA VAL A 225 -20.57 4.56 -28.53
C VAL A 225 -19.85 3.23 -28.70
N VAL A 226 -18.54 3.27 -28.92
CA VAL A 226 -17.68 2.10 -29.10
C VAL A 226 -17.09 1.63 -27.78
N PHE A 227 -16.86 2.56 -26.86
CA PHE A 227 -16.33 2.26 -25.53
C PHE A 227 -16.84 3.27 -24.49
N ASP A 228 -17.17 2.77 -23.30
CA ASP A 228 -17.64 3.52 -22.15
C ASP A 228 -16.67 3.26 -20.99
N SER A 229 -15.87 4.26 -20.63
CA SER A 229 -14.83 4.10 -19.62
C SER A 229 -15.37 4.27 -18.20
N ALA A 230 -14.66 3.73 -17.21
CA ALA A 230 -14.97 3.92 -15.79
C ALA A 230 -14.65 5.34 -15.30
N TYR A 231 -13.80 6.04 -16.06
CA TYR A 231 -13.24 7.36 -15.77
C TYR A 231 -14.10 8.47 -16.39
N GLU A 232 -13.91 9.68 -15.89
CA GLU A 232 -14.74 10.84 -16.24
C GLU A 232 -14.47 11.35 -17.67
N GLU A 233 -13.29 11.13 -18.22
CA GLU A 233 -12.93 11.66 -19.53
C GLU A 233 -12.04 10.74 -20.37
N ILE A 234 -12.17 10.86 -21.69
CA ILE A 234 -11.22 10.36 -22.68
C ILE A 234 -10.46 11.56 -23.23
N ARG A 235 -9.16 11.64 -22.92
CA ARG A 235 -8.31 12.78 -23.28
C ARG A 235 -7.64 12.68 -24.64
N ASN A 236 -7.26 11.48 -25.06
CA ASN A 236 -6.53 11.26 -26.31
C ASN A 236 -6.99 9.96 -26.97
N ILE A 237 -6.87 9.93 -28.29
CA ILE A 237 -7.13 8.76 -29.13
C ILE A 237 -5.92 8.55 -30.05
N ALA A 238 -5.37 7.34 -30.06
CA ALA A 238 -4.35 6.91 -31.00
C ALA A 238 -4.81 5.64 -31.75
N LEU A 239 -4.32 5.45 -32.97
CA LEU A 239 -4.65 4.30 -33.81
C LEU A 239 -3.38 3.57 -34.21
N ASP A 240 -3.42 2.24 -34.21
CA ASP A 240 -2.38 1.43 -34.87
C ASP A 240 -2.72 1.15 -36.34
N ARG A 241 -1.77 0.53 -37.05
CA ARG A 241 -1.93 0.16 -38.48
C ARG A 241 -3.03 -0.86 -38.73
N GLU A 242 -3.46 -1.61 -37.72
CA GLU A 242 -4.52 -2.62 -37.80
C GLU A 242 -5.91 -2.02 -37.52
N GLY A 243 -5.95 -0.76 -37.08
CA GLY A 243 -7.18 -0.05 -36.73
C GLY A 243 -7.62 -0.24 -35.29
N ASN A 244 -6.80 -0.83 -34.41
CA ASN A 244 -7.10 -0.84 -32.98
C ASN A 244 -6.97 0.58 -32.43
N ILE A 245 -7.85 0.90 -31.49
CA ILE A 245 -8.00 2.22 -30.91
C ILE A 245 -7.39 2.21 -29.52
N TYR A 246 -6.50 3.15 -29.23
CA TYR A 246 -5.92 3.33 -27.91
C TYR A 246 -6.46 4.63 -27.33
N VAL A 247 -7.05 4.55 -26.14
CA VAL A 247 -7.64 5.71 -25.46
C VAL A 247 -6.98 5.93 -24.12
N SER A 248 -6.62 7.17 -23.82
CA SER A 248 -6.22 7.58 -22.48
C SER A 248 -7.45 8.11 -21.74
N ALA A 249 -7.75 7.51 -20.59
CA ALA A 249 -8.85 7.90 -19.73
C ALA A 249 -8.32 8.48 -18.41
N GLY A 250 -9.02 9.48 -17.86
CA GLY A 250 -8.58 10.18 -16.65
C GLY A 250 -9.74 10.67 -15.77
N GLY A 251 -9.42 11.00 -14.52
CA GLY A 251 -10.39 11.42 -13.50
C GLY A 251 -10.67 10.34 -12.47
N ALA A 252 -11.65 10.58 -11.59
CA ALA A 252 -12.01 9.59 -10.57
C ALA A 252 -12.84 8.45 -11.21
N PRO A 253 -12.53 7.17 -10.95
CA PRO A 253 -13.33 6.07 -11.47
C PRO A 253 -14.68 6.08 -10.75
N SER A 254 -15.76 6.38 -11.49
CA SER A 254 -17.09 6.56 -10.92
C SER A 254 -18.02 5.37 -11.17
N ARG A 255 -17.61 4.41 -12.02
CA ARG A 255 -18.47 3.30 -12.50
C ARG A 255 -17.69 2.01 -12.72
N SER A 256 -18.35 0.86 -12.58
CA SER A 256 -17.80 -0.45 -12.94
C SER A 256 -17.92 -0.67 -14.45
N VAL A 257 -16.80 -0.98 -15.11
CA VAL A 257 -16.77 -1.33 -16.55
C VAL A 257 -16.35 -2.79 -16.70
N SER A 258 -17.05 -3.52 -17.57
CA SER A 258 -16.72 -4.91 -17.91
C SER A 258 -15.46 -4.93 -18.81
N THR A 259 -14.29 -4.96 -18.19
CA THR A 259 -13.01 -5.15 -18.88
C THR A 259 -12.57 -6.61 -18.77
N VAL A 260 -12.04 -7.18 -19.85
CA VAL A 260 -11.38 -8.49 -19.79
C VAL A 260 -9.98 -8.28 -19.19
N THR A 261 -9.84 -8.52 -17.89
CA THR A 261 -8.56 -8.43 -17.19
C THR A 261 -7.75 -9.71 -17.44
N PRO A 262 -6.47 -9.63 -17.88
CA PRO A 262 -5.58 -10.77 -17.79
C PRO A 262 -5.39 -11.16 -16.31
N ALA A 263 -5.66 -12.41 -15.96
CA ALA A 263 -5.58 -12.88 -14.59
C ALA A 263 -4.15 -12.72 -14.04
N ALA A 264 -3.96 -11.79 -13.11
CA ALA A 264 -2.82 -11.74 -12.21
C ALA A 264 -3.34 -11.54 -10.77
N ALA A 265 -3.09 -12.55 -9.95
CA ALA A 265 -3.10 -12.66 -8.47
C ALA A 265 -4.10 -11.80 -7.64
N THR A 266 -5.06 -12.53 -7.03
CA THR A 266 -5.77 -12.33 -5.74
C THR A 266 -5.89 -10.91 -5.13
N PRO A 267 -7.14 -10.40 -4.96
CA PRO A 267 -7.39 -9.23 -4.11
C PRO A 267 -7.45 -9.62 -2.63
N GLN A 268 -6.54 -9.09 -1.82
CA GLN A 268 -6.70 -9.00 -0.36
C GLN A 268 -7.64 -7.84 -0.04
N ALA A 269 -8.80 -8.15 0.54
CA ALA A 269 -9.73 -7.16 1.08
C ALA A 269 -9.12 -6.53 2.35
N LYS A 270 -8.69 -5.26 2.27
CA LYS A 270 -8.49 -4.41 3.44
C LYS A 270 -9.80 -3.73 3.77
N THR A 271 -10.39 -4.10 4.91
CA THR A 271 -11.52 -3.38 5.50
C THR A 271 -10.92 -2.30 6.39
N GLU A 272 -10.89 -1.05 5.91
CA GLU A 272 -10.62 0.10 6.77
C GLU A 272 -11.95 0.65 7.29
N VAL A 273 -12.15 0.52 8.61
CA VAL A 273 -13.24 1.16 9.35
C VAL A 273 -12.73 2.53 9.79
N SER A 274 -13.19 3.61 9.16
CA SER A 274 -12.95 4.97 9.63
C SER A 274 -14.01 5.37 10.66
N VAL A 275 -13.58 5.49 11.92
CA VAL A 275 -14.40 6.03 13.01
C VAL A 275 -14.29 7.55 12.97
N VAL A 276 -15.39 8.23 12.64
CA VAL A 276 -15.47 9.69 12.64
C VAL A 276 -15.96 10.14 14.01
N VAL A 277 -15.08 10.79 14.79
CA VAL A 277 -15.45 11.46 16.03
C VAL A 277 -15.98 12.86 15.68
N SER A 278 -17.30 13.06 15.78
CA SER A 278 -17.92 14.38 15.67
C SER A 278 -17.97 15.06 17.04
N ALA A 279 -17.19 16.13 17.20
CA ALA A 279 -17.33 17.04 18.33
C ALA A 279 -18.28 18.20 17.97
N VAL A 280 -19.35 18.32 18.75
CA VAL A 280 -20.35 19.40 18.70
C VAL A 280 -19.90 20.56 19.58
N ALA A 281 -20.01 21.79 19.10
CA ALA A 281 -20.08 23.00 19.92
C ALA A 281 -20.91 24.07 19.20
N ALA A 282 -21.69 24.80 20.00
CA ALA A 282 -22.97 25.38 19.64
C ALA A 282 -22.94 26.89 19.29
N ALA A 283 -23.90 27.26 18.43
CA ALA A 283 -24.76 28.46 18.38
C ALA A 283 -24.19 29.88 18.67
N ALA A 284 -24.39 30.80 17.72
CA ALA A 284 -25.14 32.06 17.94
C ALA A 284 -25.43 32.86 16.63
N THR A 285 -26.71 33.24 16.49
CA THR A 285 -27.31 34.43 15.83
C THR A 285 -27.38 34.55 14.29
N ILE A 286 -28.60 34.86 13.85
CA ILE A 286 -29.06 35.04 12.47
C ILE A 286 -29.22 36.55 12.23
N THR A 287 -28.62 37.08 11.15
CA THR A 287 -29.00 38.35 10.52
C THR A 287 -28.79 38.23 9.00
N GLU A 288 -29.85 38.46 8.23
CA GLU A 288 -29.87 38.49 6.77
C GLU A 288 -29.10 39.70 6.22
N SER A 289 -28.18 39.46 5.28
CA SER A 289 -27.72 40.46 4.31
C SER A 289 -27.07 39.77 3.08
N GLU A 290 -27.39 40.33 1.90
CA GLU A 290 -27.06 40.00 0.49
C GLU A 290 -25.90 39.03 0.11
N PRO A 291 -26.03 38.30 -1.02
CA PRO A 291 -25.08 37.27 -1.44
C PRO A 291 -23.79 37.87 -2.02
N GLN A 292 -22.71 37.81 -1.24
CA GLN A 292 -21.35 37.91 -1.76
C GLN A 292 -20.88 36.56 -2.35
N PRO A 293 -19.99 36.56 -3.36
CA PRO A 293 -19.54 35.35 -4.03
C PRO A 293 -18.70 34.50 -3.07
N VAL A 294 -19.17 33.29 -2.83
CA VAL A 294 -18.47 32.29 -2.03
C VAL A 294 -17.22 31.84 -2.80
N PRO A 295 -15.99 31.94 -2.24
CA PRO A 295 -14.85 31.28 -2.84
C PRO A 295 -15.13 29.78 -2.80
N ALA A 296 -15.08 29.14 -3.96
CA ALA A 296 -15.24 27.71 -4.10
C ALA A 296 -14.28 27.01 -3.13
N GLY A 297 -14.84 26.38 -2.10
CA GLY A 297 -14.10 25.55 -1.17
C GLY A 297 -13.31 24.52 -1.97
N SER A 298 -11.99 24.54 -1.77
CA SER A 298 -11.07 23.51 -2.21
C SER A 298 -11.60 22.16 -1.73
N LYS A 299 -12.29 21.45 -2.61
CA LYS A 299 -12.40 20.00 -2.51
C LYS A 299 -10.97 19.51 -2.74
N THR A 300 -10.38 18.95 -1.70
CA THR A 300 -9.17 18.12 -1.83
C THR A 300 -9.39 17.17 -3.00
N ALA A 301 -8.60 17.34 -4.06
CA ALA A 301 -8.66 16.49 -5.25
C ALA A 301 -8.48 15.04 -4.78
N GLY A 302 -9.45 14.17 -5.09
CA GLY A 302 -9.28 12.73 -4.90
C GLY A 302 -8.04 12.23 -5.67
N PRO A 303 -7.54 11.01 -5.37
CA PRO A 303 -6.38 10.46 -6.05
C PRO A 303 -6.58 10.53 -7.57
N VAL A 304 -5.70 11.28 -8.23
CA VAL A 304 -5.75 11.48 -9.68
C VAL A 304 -5.36 10.16 -10.34
N SER A 305 -6.34 9.50 -10.96
CA SER A 305 -6.12 8.21 -11.61
C SER A 305 -6.19 8.33 -13.12
N GLY A 306 -5.31 7.60 -13.80
CA GLY A 306 -5.25 7.49 -15.25
C GLY A 306 -5.23 6.04 -15.69
N ALA A 307 -5.74 5.79 -16.90
CA ALA A 307 -5.63 4.47 -17.54
C ALA A 307 -5.52 4.59 -19.06
N ILE A 308 -4.93 3.57 -19.67
CA ILE A 308 -4.92 3.41 -21.12
C ILE A 308 -5.61 2.09 -21.45
N PHE A 309 -6.53 2.17 -22.41
CA PHE A 309 -7.26 1.02 -22.93
C PHE A 309 -6.94 0.83 -24.40
N GLN A 310 -6.71 -0.42 -24.79
CA GLN A 310 -6.79 -0.86 -26.18
C GLN A 310 -8.24 -1.31 -26.43
N VAL A 311 -8.86 -0.75 -27.46
CA VAL A 311 -10.24 -0.98 -27.87
C VAL A 311 -10.22 -1.44 -29.32
N THR A 312 -10.76 -2.62 -29.59
CA THR A 312 -10.88 -3.13 -30.95
C THR A 312 -11.96 -2.35 -31.74
N PRO A 313 -11.96 -2.41 -33.08
CA PRO A 313 -12.98 -1.74 -33.88
C PRO A 313 -14.43 -2.14 -33.56
N ASP A 314 -14.65 -3.36 -33.04
CA ASP A 314 -15.93 -3.90 -32.59
C ASP A 314 -16.28 -3.56 -31.13
N GLY A 315 -15.40 -2.89 -30.39
CA GLY A 315 -15.65 -2.36 -29.04
C GLY A 315 -15.18 -3.23 -27.89
N LEU A 316 -14.42 -4.31 -28.14
CA LEU A 316 -13.78 -5.07 -27.07
C LEU A 316 -12.62 -4.26 -26.49
N ALA A 317 -12.68 -3.99 -25.18
CA ALA A 317 -11.71 -3.18 -24.49
C ALA A 317 -10.87 -3.99 -23.49
N ARG A 318 -9.56 -3.78 -23.54
CA ARG A 318 -8.57 -4.32 -22.60
C ARG A 318 -7.78 -3.14 -22.01
N LYS A 319 -7.66 -3.12 -20.68
CA LYS A 319 -6.78 -2.17 -19.97
C LYS A 319 -5.33 -2.62 -20.13
N ILE A 320 -4.45 -1.73 -20.58
CA ILE A 320 -3.02 -2.03 -20.80
C ILE A 320 -2.10 -1.25 -19.87
N TRP A 321 -2.57 -0.15 -19.29
CA TRP A 321 -1.84 0.63 -18.30
C TRP A 321 -2.82 1.31 -17.35
N ALA A 322 -2.43 1.47 -16.09
CA ALA A 322 -3.14 2.30 -15.13
C ALA A 322 -2.20 2.81 -14.04
N SER A 323 -2.56 3.95 -13.47
CA SER A 323 -1.92 4.51 -12.29
C SER A 323 -2.95 5.19 -11.41
N THR A 324 -2.75 5.11 -10.09
CA THR A 324 -3.49 5.87 -9.08
C THR A 324 -2.79 7.18 -8.72
N GLU A 325 -1.59 7.40 -9.25
CA GLU A 325 -0.73 8.55 -8.96
C GLU A 325 -0.45 9.41 -10.19
N GLU A 326 -0.66 8.88 -11.40
CA GLU A 326 -0.30 9.53 -12.65
C GLU A 326 -1.50 9.55 -13.62
N MET A 327 -1.71 10.70 -14.25
CA MET A 327 -2.68 10.88 -15.33
C MET A 327 -1.96 10.98 -16.67
N VAL A 328 -2.56 10.45 -17.73
CA VAL A 328 -2.03 10.55 -19.10
C VAL A 328 -2.57 11.80 -19.76
N TYR A 329 -1.66 12.70 -20.13
CA TYR A 329 -1.96 13.97 -20.78
C TYR A 329 -1.79 13.91 -22.30
N GLY A 330 -0.75 13.25 -22.79
CA GLY A 330 -0.48 13.07 -24.22
C GLY A 330 -0.37 11.59 -24.61
N LEU A 331 -0.88 11.23 -25.78
CA LEU A 331 -0.82 9.87 -26.32
C LEU A 331 -0.58 9.87 -27.83
N VAL A 332 0.45 9.15 -28.30
CA VAL A 332 0.71 8.99 -29.74
C VAL A 332 1.20 7.58 -30.06
N MET A 333 0.78 7.03 -31.20
CA MET A 333 1.30 5.76 -31.70
C MET A 333 2.56 6.03 -32.53
N GLU A 334 3.72 5.55 -32.09
CA GLU A 334 4.97 5.70 -32.84
C GLU A 334 4.92 4.85 -34.12
N THR A 335 4.99 5.53 -35.27
CA THR A 335 4.73 4.89 -36.56
C THR A 335 5.71 3.74 -36.88
N GLU A 336 7.00 3.85 -36.55
CA GLU A 336 8.00 2.82 -36.90
C GLU A 336 7.94 1.59 -36.01
N SER A 337 8.06 1.77 -34.69
CA SER A 337 8.10 0.64 -33.74
C SER A 337 6.72 0.09 -33.38
N GLN A 338 5.65 0.81 -33.74
CA GLN A 338 4.27 0.51 -33.33
C GLN A 338 4.12 0.39 -31.81
N ARG A 339 4.89 1.19 -31.06
CA ARG A 339 4.76 1.38 -29.61
C ARG A 339 3.96 2.64 -29.32
N LEU A 340 3.14 2.58 -28.29
CA LEU A 340 2.35 3.70 -27.82
C LEU A 340 3.20 4.54 -26.87
N LEU A 341 3.35 5.83 -27.15
CA LEU A 341 4.02 6.77 -26.26
C LEU A 341 2.98 7.52 -25.42
N ALA A 342 3.18 7.53 -24.11
CA ALA A 342 2.27 8.16 -23.15
C ALA A 342 3.03 9.15 -22.26
N GLY A 343 2.66 10.43 -22.36
CA GLY A 343 3.15 11.49 -21.48
C GLY A 343 2.25 11.65 -20.27
N THR A 344 2.82 11.64 -19.06
CA THR A 344 2.05 11.70 -17.80
C THR A 344 2.33 12.95 -16.96
N GLY A 345 1.41 13.23 -16.04
CA GLY A 345 1.49 14.31 -15.06
C GLY A 345 2.05 13.89 -13.70
N ASN A 346 2.14 14.85 -12.79
CA ASN A 346 2.72 14.80 -11.43
C ASN A 346 4.24 14.56 -11.38
N GLN A 347 4.79 13.73 -12.27
CA GLN A 347 6.22 13.40 -12.27
C GLN A 347 6.92 13.60 -13.62
N GLY A 348 6.22 14.08 -14.66
CA GLY A 348 6.87 14.42 -15.93
C GLY A 348 7.42 13.23 -16.71
N ARG A 349 6.73 12.09 -16.70
CA ARG A 349 7.24 10.85 -17.28
C ARG A 349 6.74 10.64 -18.70
N LEU A 350 7.61 10.07 -19.53
CA LEU A 350 7.27 9.57 -20.86
C LEU A 350 7.47 8.05 -20.88
N TYR A 351 6.38 7.33 -21.08
CA TYR A 351 6.39 5.88 -21.20
C TYR A 351 6.29 5.44 -22.66
N ALA A 352 6.94 4.32 -22.99
CA ALA A 352 6.65 3.52 -24.17
C ALA A 352 5.92 2.24 -23.74
N ILE A 353 4.81 1.94 -24.43
CA ILE A 353 3.96 0.78 -24.15
C ILE A 353 3.91 -0.07 -25.41
N ASP A 354 4.31 -1.33 -25.30
CA ASP A 354 4.22 -2.29 -26.40
C ASP A 354 2.81 -2.89 -26.53
N ARG A 355 2.57 -3.64 -27.61
CA ARG A 355 1.28 -4.30 -27.88
C ARG A 355 0.90 -5.39 -26.87
N GLN A 356 1.88 -5.94 -26.15
CA GLN A 356 1.63 -6.94 -25.11
C GLN A 356 1.33 -6.30 -23.76
N GLY A 357 1.51 -4.98 -23.62
CA GLY A 357 1.31 -4.23 -22.38
C GLY A 357 2.59 -4.08 -21.55
N GLY A 358 3.77 -4.37 -22.12
CA GLY A 358 5.05 -4.04 -21.50
C GLY A 358 5.24 -2.52 -21.44
N VAL A 359 5.55 -2.00 -20.26
CA VAL A 359 5.65 -0.55 -19.99
C VAL A 359 7.09 -0.18 -19.64
N GLU A 360 7.74 0.55 -20.54
CA GLU A 360 9.08 1.09 -20.38
C GLU A 360 8.99 2.59 -20.05
N LEU A 361 9.67 3.04 -18.99
CA LEU A 361 9.92 4.47 -18.77
C LEU A 361 11.07 4.90 -19.66
N LEU A 362 10.82 5.79 -20.62
CA LEU A 362 11.85 6.34 -21.49
C LEU A 362 12.65 7.42 -20.76
N THR A 363 11.96 8.44 -20.24
CA THR A 363 12.60 9.57 -19.56
C THR A 363 11.66 10.16 -18.51
N GLN A 364 12.24 10.83 -17.53
CA GLN A 364 11.57 11.71 -16.60
C GLN A 364 12.18 13.11 -16.74
N GLU A 365 11.32 14.09 -17.01
CA GLU A 365 11.73 15.49 -17.17
C GLU A 365 11.50 16.30 -15.90
N GLY A 366 12.17 17.45 -15.80
CA GLY A 366 12.01 18.36 -14.65
C GLY A 366 10.64 19.06 -14.57
N SER A 367 9.80 18.92 -15.61
CA SER A 367 8.44 19.43 -15.63
C SER A 367 7.49 18.42 -15.03
N GLU A 368 6.55 18.84 -14.19
CA GLU A 368 5.59 17.93 -13.56
C GLU A 368 4.68 17.24 -14.58
N GLN A 369 4.48 17.85 -15.75
CA GLN A 369 3.60 17.33 -16.79
C GLN A 369 4.31 17.20 -18.12
N ILE A 370 4.21 16.02 -18.75
CA ILE A 370 4.34 15.87 -20.20
C ILE A 370 2.95 16.08 -20.80
N PHE A 371 2.62 17.35 -21.04
CA PHE A 371 1.27 17.81 -21.39
C PHE A 371 0.78 17.30 -22.74
N ALA A 372 1.66 17.21 -23.75
CA ALA A 372 1.29 16.68 -25.05
C ALA A 372 2.48 16.01 -25.75
N VAL A 373 2.18 14.97 -26.54
CA VAL A 373 3.17 14.24 -27.33
C VAL A 373 2.63 14.14 -28.76
N TYR A 374 3.44 14.55 -29.73
CA TYR A 374 3.09 14.55 -31.14
C TYR A 374 4.12 13.75 -31.94
N GLN A 375 3.72 13.31 -33.13
CA GLN A 375 4.64 12.76 -34.11
C GLN A 375 4.53 13.52 -35.43
N PHE A 376 5.56 14.26 -35.78
CA PHE A 376 5.70 14.97 -37.06
C PHE A 376 6.97 14.52 -37.79
N ASN A 377 6.87 14.23 -39.10
CA ASN A 377 8.00 13.79 -39.94
C ASN A 377 8.84 12.66 -39.31
N GLN A 378 8.18 11.66 -38.71
CA GLN A 378 8.80 10.52 -38.01
C GLN A 378 9.61 10.89 -36.75
N GLN A 379 9.59 12.14 -36.31
CA GLN A 379 10.20 12.59 -35.06
C GLN A 379 9.12 12.82 -34.00
N ILE A 380 9.43 12.53 -32.74
CA ILE A 380 8.53 12.76 -31.62
C ILE A 380 8.80 14.16 -31.03
N GLN A 381 7.72 14.90 -30.83
CA GLN A 381 7.72 16.21 -30.18
C GLN A 381 7.03 16.10 -28.82
N VAL A 382 7.59 16.76 -27.82
CA VAL A 382 7.13 16.71 -26.44
C VAL A 382 6.89 18.14 -25.95
N LEU A 383 5.69 18.42 -25.46
CA LEU A 383 5.39 19.62 -24.69
C LEU A 383 5.27 19.24 -23.23
N GLY A 384 5.98 19.95 -22.37
CA GLY A 384 5.79 19.84 -20.92
C GLY A 384 5.32 21.16 -20.31
N ASN A 385 4.73 21.08 -19.12
CA ASN A 385 4.24 22.20 -18.32
C ASN A 385 4.63 22.01 -16.84
N ASN A 386 4.71 23.13 -16.10
CA ASN A 386 5.17 23.22 -14.71
C ASN A 386 6.60 22.68 -14.47
N PRO A 387 7.65 23.34 -15.00
CA PRO A 387 7.64 24.49 -15.91
C PRO A 387 7.43 24.09 -17.38
N CYS A 388 7.12 25.05 -18.25
CA CYS A 388 6.84 24.78 -19.65
C CYS A 388 8.11 24.54 -20.49
N PHE A 389 8.04 23.62 -21.47
CA PHE A 389 9.09 23.43 -22.47
C PHE A 389 8.55 22.81 -23.76
N PHE A 390 9.30 22.99 -24.84
CA PHE A 390 9.15 22.25 -26.09
C PHE A 390 10.43 21.48 -26.38
N GLY A 391 10.28 20.19 -26.58
CA GLY A 391 11.39 19.27 -26.81
C GLY A 391 11.19 18.41 -28.04
N LEU A 392 12.30 18.08 -28.68
CA LEU A 392 12.38 17.05 -29.70
C LEU A 392 12.99 15.81 -29.07
N LEU A 393 12.42 14.63 -29.32
CA LEU A 393 12.99 13.35 -28.90
C LEU A 393 13.71 12.73 -30.11
N PRO A 394 15.02 13.00 -30.31
CA PRO A 394 15.81 12.35 -31.34
C PRO A 394 16.03 10.86 -31.05
N LEU A 395 16.44 10.12 -32.08
CA LEU A 395 16.90 8.72 -31.95
C LEU A 395 18.22 8.56 -31.17
N THR A 396 18.85 9.67 -30.75
CA THR A 396 20.12 9.66 -30.03
C THR A 396 19.92 9.52 -28.53
N GLN A 397 20.67 8.61 -27.91
CA GLN A 397 20.64 8.38 -26.47
C GLN A 397 21.54 9.37 -25.71
N ASN A 398 21.28 9.53 -24.42
CA ASN A 398 22.23 10.18 -23.52
C ASN A 398 23.50 9.33 -23.37
N PHE A 399 24.58 9.94 -22.88
CA PHE A 399 25.83 9.23 -22.51
C PHE A 399 25.98 9.05 -21.01
N SER A 400 25.08 9.64 -20.23
CA SER A 400 25.06 9.53 -18.78
C SER A 400 23.64 9.61 -18.25
N ALA A 401 23.39 8.96 -17.13
CA ALA A 401 22.13 9.05 -16.41
C ALA A 401 22.37 9.05 -14.90
N GLU A 402 21.48 9.71 -14.17
CA GLU A 402 21.45 9.67 -12.71
C GLU A 402 20.09 9.11 -12.25
N TYR A 403 20.14 8.25 -11.24
CA TYR A 403 18.95 7.75 -10.55
C TYR A 403 19.12 7.95 -9.05
N LEU A 404 18.14 8.59 -8.43
CA LEU A 404 18.09 8.82 -6.99
C LEU A 404 17.06 7.86 -6.38
N SER A 405 17.51 6.99 -5.46
CA SER A 405 16.63 6.02 -4.83
C SER A 405 15.61 6.69 -3.90
N PRO A 406 14.50 6.00 -3.57
CA PRO A 406 13.73 6.37 -2.39
C PRO A 406 14.62 6.29 -1.14
N VAL A 407 14.17 6.95 -0.07
CA VAL A 407 14.82 6.85 1.24
C VAL A 407 14.41 5.54 1.90
N LEU A 408 15.39 4.73 2.27
CA LEU A 408 15.19 3.57 3.14
C LEU A 408 14.99 4.05 4.57
N ASP A 409 13.86 3.71 5.19
CA ASP A 409 13.65 3.81 6.64
C ASP A 409 13.99 2.47 7.29
N ALA A 410 15.14 2.38 7.95
CA ALA A 410 15.54 1.19 8.69
C ALA A 410 14.79 1.04 10.03
N LYS A 411 13.84 1.93 10.36
CA LYS A 411 13.03 2.01 11.59
C LYS A 411 13.81 2.39 12.84
N ILE A 412 14.96 1.74 13.03
CA ILE A 412 15.86 1.93 14.15
C ILE A 412 17.22 2.38 13.61
N LEU A 413 18.00 3.06 14.45
CA LEU A 413 19.40 3.37 14.19
C LEU A 413 20.14 2.12 13.69
N SER A 414 20.70 2.20 12.50
CA SER A 414 21.30 1.07 11.81
C SER A 414 22.72 1.39 11.36
N THR A 415 23.56 0.36 11.35
CA THR A 415 24.89 0.40 10.75
C THR A 415 24.84 -0.24 9.37
N TRP A 416 25.41 0.43 8.38
CA TRP A 416 25.37 0.00 6.99
C TRP A 416 26.49 -1.00 6.69
N GLY A 417 26.11 -2.11 6.06
CA GLY A 417 26.98 -3.21 5.68
C GLY A 417 27.55 -3.05 4.27
N ARG A 418 27.44 -4.11 3.46
CA ARG A 418 27.91 -4.11 2.06
C ARG A 418 26.83 -3.62 1.11
N LEU A 419 27.25 -2.83 0.14
CA LEU A 419 26.50 -2.47 -1.05
C LEU A 419 26.97 -3.37 -2.20
N SER A 420 26.03 -4.05 -2.84
CA SER A 420 26.26 -4.95 -3.97
C SER A 420 25.28 -4.65 -5.09
N TRP A 421 25.66 -4.90 -6.33
CA TRP A 421 24.78 -4.74 -7.48
C TRP A 421 25.13 -5.68 -8.62
N GLU A 422 24.13 -6.00 -9.43
CA GLU A 422 24.26 -6.81 -10.63
C GLU A 422 24.02 -5.91 -11.85
N ALA A 423 25.04 -5.78 -12.70
CA ALA A 423 24.98 -4.96 -13.89
C ALA A 423 25.69 -5.61 -15.08
N GLU A 424 25.11 -5.47 -16.27
CA GLU A 424 25.79 -5.75 -17.53
C GLU A 424 26.51 -4.47 -17.99
N LEU A 425 27.83 -4.54 -18.08
CA LEU A 425 28.70 -3.40 -18.43
C LEU A 425 29.40 -3.66 -19.76
N PRO A 426 28.92 -3.05 -20.86
CA PRO A 426 29.67 -3.02 -22.12
C PRO A 426 31.01 -2.30 -21.98
N GLN A 427 31.91 -2.49 -22.94
CA GLN A 427 33.23 -1.84 -22.94
C GLN A 427 33.07 -0.31 -22.89
N GLY A 428 33.74 0.34 -21.93
CA GLY A 428 33.68 1.80 -21.74
C GLY A 428 32.47 2.31 -20.96
N ALA A 429 31.55 1.44 -20.56
CA ALA A 429 30.45 1.79 -19.65
C ALA A 429 30.86 1.66 -18.18
N SER A 430 30.24 2.45 -17.30
CA SER A 430 30.43 2.35 -15.86
C SER A 430 29.15 2.60 -15.08
N VAL A 431 29.07 1.95 -13.92
CA VAL A 431 28.08 2.21 -12.87
C VAL A 431 28.85 2.70 -11.66
N GLN A 432 28.43 3.84 -11.11
CA GLN A 432 28.95 4.37 -9.86
C GLN A 432 27.79 4.61 -8.90
N VAL A 433 27.94 4.16 -7.66
CA VAL A 433 26.92 4.37 -6.63
C VAL A 433 27.49 5.29 -5.55
N GLN A 434 26.66 6.14 -4.96
CA GLN A 434 26.99 6.94 -3.79
C GLN A 434 25.90 6.71 -2.73
N SER A 435 26.25 6.86 -1.47
CA SER A 435 25.32 6.74 -0.35
C SER A 435 25.38 7.97 0.55
N ARG A 436 24.27 8.29 1.19
CA ARG A 436 24.20 9.22 2.32
C ARG A 436 23.20 8.71 3.34
N SER A 437 23.37 9.11 4.60
CA SER A 437 22.52 8.66 5.69
C SER A 437 22.16 9.80 6.64
N GLY A 438 21.04 9.64 7.34
CA GLY A 438 20.56 10.62 8.31
C GLY A 438 19.61 10.00 9.34
N ASN A 439 19.07 10.85 10.20
CA ASN A 439 18.13 10.46 11.26
C ASN A 439 16.76 11.15 11.14
N THR A 440 16.54 11.90 10.05
CA THR A 440 15.25 12.49 9.66
C THR A 440 14.71 11.77 8.42
N ALA A 441 13.39 11.69 8.28
CA ALA A 441 12.76 10.95 7.16
C ALA A 441 13.01 11.63 5.81
N GLU A 442 12.92 12.95 5.78
CA GLU A 442 13.25 13.76 4.60
C GLU A 442 14.72 14.20 4.67
N PRO A 443 15.52 14.02 3.60
CA PRO A 443 16.89 14.50 3.57
C PRO A 443 17.00 16.02 3.73
N ASP A 444 17.74 16.45 4.74
CA ASP A 444 17.99 17.85 5.09
C ASP A 444 19.50 18.11 5.32
N GLU A 445 19.86 19.30 5.79
CA GLU A 445 21.24 19.71 6.07
C GLU A 445 21.92 18.90 7.19
N THR A 446 21.16 18.12 7.98
CA THR A 446 21.68 17.28 9.07
C THR A 446 22.11 15.89 8.59
N TRP A 447 21.78 15.52 7.35
CA TRP A 447 22.26 14.29 6.73
C TRP A 447 23.75 14.38 6.41
N SER A 448 24.40 13.23 6.30
CA SER A 448 25.78 13.18 5.83
C SER A 448 25.89 13.70 4.40
N ASP A 449 27.05 14.24 4.05
CA ASP A 449 27.44 14.41 2.65
C ASP A 449 27.37 13.07 1.89
N TRP A 450 27.27 13.16 0.57
CA TRP A 450 27.38 11.98 -0.29
C TRP A 450 28.76 11.33 -0.16
N SER A 451 28.78 10.01 -0.03
CA SER A 451 30.02 9.24 -0.03
C SER A 451 30.82 9.44 -1.31
N PRO A 452 32.13 9.17 -1.29
CA PRO A 452 32.87 8.88 -2.51
C PRO A 452 32.16 7.78 -3.34
N PRO A 453 32.30 7.78 -4.67
CA PRO A 453 31.61 6.83 -5.53
C PRO A 453 32.18 5.40 -5.39
N TYR A 454 31.32 4.45 -5.02
CA TYR A 454 31.58 3.03 -5.14
C TYR A 454 31.62 2.66 -6.62
N SER A 455 32.69 1.98 -7.03
CA SER A 455 32.92 1.61 -8.43
C SER A 455 32.95 0.10 -8.64
N ARG A 456 32.91 -0.69 -7.56
CA ARG A 456 32.87 -2.15 -7.58
C ARG A 456 31.74 -2.66 -6.69
N PRO A 457 31.09 -3.77 -7.06
CA PRO A 457 30.13 -4.42 -6.18
C PRO A 457 30.82 -4.93 -4.90
N ASP A 458 30.00 -5.17 -3.89
CA ASP A 458 30.37 -5.72 -2.57
C ASP A 458 31.29 -4.83 -1.73
N GLU A 459 31.29 -3.52 -1.97
CA GLU A 459 32.01 -2.53 -1.16
C GLU A 459 31.26 -2.23 0.16
N LYS A 460 32.00 -1.91 1.23
CA LYS A 460 31.39 -1.47 2.50
C LYS A 460 30.82 -0.07 2.33
N VAL A 461 29.59 0.15 2.77
CA VAL A 461 28.96 1.48 2.81
C VAL A 461 29.76 2.37 3.76
N LEU A 462 30.16 3.54 3.26
CA LEU A 462 30.98 4.54 3.94
C LEU A 462 30.15 5.59 4.69
N SER A 463 28.85 5.68 4.42
CA SER A 463 27.96 6.58 5.16
C SER A 463 27.92 6.20 6.65
N PRO A 464 27.80 7.18 7.56
CA PRO A 464 27.75 6.92 8.99
C PRO A 464 26.48 6.14 9.39
N SER A 465 26.47 5.54 10.58
CA SER A 465 25.26 4.89 11.11
C SER A 465 24.11 5.89 11.21
N GLY A 466 22.91 5.47 10.85
CA GLY A 466 21.72 6.31 10.82
C GLY A 466 20.46 5.46 10.74
N ARG A 467 19.29 6.07 10.94
CA ARG A 467 18.00 5.40 10.71
C ARG A 467 17.65 5.34 9.23
N TYR A 468 18.05 6.35 8.45
CA TYR A 468 17.68 6.49 7.06
C TYR A 468 18.91 6.40 6.13
N LEU A 469 18.73 5.80 4.96
CA LEU A 469 19.76 5.69 3.92
C LEU A 469 19.17 6.07 2.56
N GLN A 470 19.94 6.79 1.75
CA GLN A 470 19.60 7.05 0.35
C GLN A 470 20.80 6.76 -0.54
N LEU A 471 20.51 6.29 -1.76
CA LEU A 471 21.49 5.96 -2.76
C LEU A 471 21.31 6.82 -4.00
N LYS A 472 22.43 7.11 -4.65
CA LYS A 472 22.49 7.79 -5.93
C LYS A 472 23.31 6.97 -6.89
N ILE A 473 22.73 6.64 -8.04
CA ILE A 473 23.33 5.79 -9.07
C ILE A 473 23.66 6.68 -10.26
N ASN A 474 24.91 6.63 -10.70
CA ASN A 474 25.40 7.32 -11.89
C ASN A 474 25.79 6.27 -12.93
N LEU A 475 25.13 6.32 -14.08
CA LEU A 475 25.43 5.50 -15.23
C LEU A 475 26.21 6.33 -16.24
N LYS A 476 27.26 5.76 -16.84
CA LYS A 476 27.99 6.35 -17.95
C LYS A 476 28.16 5.33 -19.06
N GLY A 477 27.99 5.76 -20.31
CA GLY A 477 28.24 4.98 -21.51
C GLY A 477 29.12 5.75 -22.48
N GLN A 478 29.87 5.03 -23.33
CA GLN A 478 30.46 5.59 -24.54
C GLN A 478 29.48 5.39 -25.69
N GLY A 479 29.32 6.41 -26.54
CA GLY A 479 28.26 6.43 -27.55
C GLY A 479 28.17 5.17 -28.40
N GLY A 480 26.99 4.53 -28.40
CA GLY A 480 26.72 3.30 -29.12
C GLY A 480 25.41 2.64 -28.66
N ARG A 481 25.01 1.53 -29.32
CA ARG A 481 23.79 0.76 -29.01
C ARG A 481 23.87 -0.07 -27.71
N GLN A 482 25.04 -0.17 -27.08
CA GLN A 482 25.25 -0.97 -25.88
C GLN A 482 25.44 -0.06 -24.67
N LEU A 483 24.42 0.03 -23.83
CA LEU A 483 24.38 0.84 -22.62
C LEU A 483 24.59 -0.02 -21.36
N PRO A 484 25.06 0.56 -20.24
CA PRO A 484 25.04 -0.13 -18.95
C PRO A 484 23.61 -0.50 -18.57
N LYS A 485 23.42 -1.72 -18.08
CA LYS A 485 22.13 -2.21 -17.59
C LYS A 485 22.28 -2.65 -16.15
N LEU A 486 21.66 -1.94 -15.23
CA LEU A 486 21.61 -2.30 -13.82
C LEU A 486 20.33 -3.08 -13.54
N GLN A 487 20.45 -4.33 -13.10
CA GLN A 487 19.32 -5.23 -12.87
C GLN A 487 18.91 -5.28 -11.40
N LYS A 488 19.88 -5.10 -10.50
CA LYS A 488 19.66 -5.24 -9.07
C LYS A 488 20.67 -4.43 -8.27
N LEU A 489 20.21 -3.86 -7.17
CA LEU A 489 21.04 -3.24 -6.15
C LEU A 489 20.61 -3.73 -4.76
N LEU A 490 21.58 -3.99 -3.89
CA LEU A 490 21.38 -4.62 -2.60
C LEU A 490 22.25 -3.94 -1.54
N VAL A 491 21.65 -3.55 -0.41
CA VAL A 491 22.36 -3.07 0.77
C VAL A 491 22.03 -3.94 1.96
N PHE A 492 23.06 -4.46 2.63
CA PHE A 492 22.90 -5.10 3.93
C PHE A 492 23.04 -4.07 5.04
N TYR A 493 22.29 -4.24 6.13
CA TYR A 493 22.39 -3.38 7.29
C TYR A 493 22.05 -4.12 8.57
N LEU A 494 22.53 -3.59 9.69
CA LEU A 494 22.35 -4.15 11.02
C LEU A 494 21.71 -3.10 11.92
N GLN A 495 20.52 -3.38 12.44
CA GLN A 495 19.86 -2.51 13.41
C GLN A 495 20.59 -2.59 14.76
N ALA A 496 20.61 -1.47 15.49
CA ALA A 496 21.03 -1.48 16.89
C ALA A 496 20.07 -2.36 17.71
N ASN A 497 20.62 -3.11 18.65
CA ASN A 497 19.81 -3.94 19.54
C ASN A 497 19.00 -3.05 20.50
N VAL A 498 17.71 -3.34 20.65
CA VAL A 498 16.76 -2.59 21.49
C VAL A 498 16.24 -3.54 22.58
N ALA A 499 15.90 -3.00 23.75
CA ALA A 499 15.36 -3.84 24.81
C ALA A 499 13.89 -4.19 24.50
N PRO A 500 13.49 -5.47 24.69
CA PRO A 500 12.09 -5.84 24.54
C PRO A 500 11.22 -5.13 25.58
N VAL A 501 9.92 -5.02 25.30
CA VAL A 501 8.95 -4.42 26.22
C VAL A 501 7.84 -5.43 26.51
N ILE A 502 7.46 -5.55 27.78
CA ILE A 502 6.30 -6.34 28.20
C ILE A 502 5.10 -5.40 28.41
N ASP A 503 4.27 -5.30 27.37
CA ASP A 503 3.10 -4.43 27.30
C ASP A 503 2.03 -4.82 28.34
N LYS A 504 1.71 -6.11 28.41
CA LYS A 504 0.66 -6.64 29.29
C LYS A 504 1.10 -7.93 29.98
N LEU A 505 0.71 -8.10 31.24
CA LEU A 505 0.86 -9.36 31.98
C LEU A 505 -0.43 -9.61 32.75
N GLU A 506 -1.11 -10.70 32.42
CA GLU A 506 -2.43 -11.05 32.94
C GLU A 506 -2.42 -12.46 33.52
N VAL A 507 -3.04 -12.59 34.70
CA VAL A 507 -3.27 -13.86 35.36
C VAL A 507 -4.73 -14.23 35.12
N LEU A 508 -4.98 -15.37 34.45
CA LEU A 508 -6.34 -15.82 34.21
C LEU A 508 -7.01 -16.31 35.51
N PRO A 509 -8.36 -16.37 35.54
CA PRO A 509 -9.11 -17.02 36.61
C PRO A 509 -8.66 -18.47 36.86
N ALA A 510 -8.99 -18.99 38.05
CA ALA A 510 -8.65 -20.35 38.43
C ALA A 510 -9.21 -21.37 37.41
N ASN A 511 -8.48 -22.46 37.20
CA ASN A 511 -8.86 -23.59 36.35
C ASN A 511 -9.00 -23.28 34.85
N GLN A 512 -8.72 -22.07 34.38
CA GLN A 512 -8.75 -21.76 32.94
C GLN A 512 -7.42 -22.09 32.27
N VAL A 513 -7.46 -22.85 31.17
CA VAL A 513 -6.29 -23.22 30.36
C VAL A 513 -6.55 -23.01 28.87
N PHE A 514 -5.49 -22.86 28.10
CA PHE A 514 -5.53 -22.84 26.64
C PHE A 514 -5.14 -24.21 26.07
N ILE A 515 -5.98 -24.73 25.18
CA ILE A 515 -5.71 -25.99 24.46
C ILE A 515 -5.28 -25.65 23.03
N LYS A 516 -4.07 -26.07 22.68
CA LYS A 516 -3.55 -26.00 21.31
C LYS A 516 -4.35 -26.97 20.41
N PRO A 517 -4.92 -26.52 19.28
CA PRO A 517 -5.56 -27.40 18.31
C PRO A 517 -4.56 -28.40 17.71
N PRO A 518 -5.01 -29.58 17.23
CA PRO A 518 -4.11 -30.52 16.57
C PRO A 518 -3.53 -29.89 15.30
N GLU A 519 -2.20 -29.95 15.16
CA GLU A 519 -1.50 -29.56 13.93
C GLU A 519 -1.90 -30.56 12.83
N GLN A 520 -2.56 -30.07 11.78
CA GLN A 520 -2.76 -30.84 10.56
C GLN A 520 -1.55 -30.58 9.67
N GLU A 521 -0.86 -31.64 9.23
CA GLU A 521 0.19 -31.52 8.23
C GLU A 521 -0.41 -30.92 6.95
N GLU A 522 0.07 -29.75 6.52
CA GLU A 522 -0.27 -29.20 5.22
C GLU A 522 0.36 -30.07 4.13
N VAL A 523 -0.46 -30.87 3.46
CA VAL A 523 -0.03 -31.62 2.28
C VAL A 523 -0.16 -30.71 1.06
N ILE A 524 0.96 -30.23 0.53
CA ILE A 524 0.98 -29.48 -0.73
C ILE A 524 0.60 -30.43 -1.88
N LEU A 525 -0.63 -30.27 -2.41
CA LEU A 525 -1.14 -31.00 -3.56
C LEU A 525 -0.40 -30.59 -4.85
N GLY A 526 0.12 -31.57 -5.60
CA GLY A 526 0.81 -31.34 -6.87
C GLY A 526 2.33 -31.17 -6.79
N LEU A 527 2.94 -31.36 -5.61
CA LEU A 527 4.40 -31.28 -5.43
C LEU A 527 5.14 -32.42 -6.17
N ASP A 528 6.18 -32.07 -6.93
CA ASP A 528 7.00 -33.01 -7.68
C ASP A 528 7.85 -33.91 -6.73
N GLN A 529 8.20 -35.10 -7.19
CA GLN A 529 8.86 -36.12 -6.35
C GLN A 529 10.21 -35.66 -5.78
N ALA A 530 10.95 -34.79 -6.48
CA ALA A 530 12.25 -34.30 -6.02
C ALA A 530 12.13 -33.29 -4.86
N SER A 531 11.02 -32.55 -4.79
CA SER A 531 10.79 -31.53 -3.76
C SER A 531 10.18 -32.09 -2.47
N ARG A 532 9.72 -33.35 -2.46
CA ARG A 532 9.10 -33.99 -1.27
C ARG A 532 10.06 -34.22 -0.11
N GLU A 533 11.35 -34.36 -0.36
CA GLU A 533 12.36 -34.44 0.71
C GLU A 533 12.72 -33.07 1.30
N GLY A 534 12.60 -32.00 0.51
CA GLY A 534 12.86 -30.62 0.94
C GLY A 534 11.69 -29.97 1.68
N ALA A 535 10.45 -30.33 1.33
CA ALA A 535 9.23 -29.80 1.94
C ALA A 535 9.03 -30.18 3.42
N LYS A 536 9.76 -31.19 3.93
CA LYS A 536 9.72 -31.54 5.37
C LYS A 536 10.37 -30.50 6.29
N LYS A 537 11.01 -29.45 5.76
CA LYS A 537 11.91 -28.59 6.55
C LYS A 537 11.62 -27.10 6.57
N LYS A 538 10.54 -26.63 5.96
CA LYS A 538 10.14 -25.23 6.05
C LYS A 538 8.67 -25.13 5.76
N ASP A 539 7.87 -24.96 6.79
CA ASP A 539 6.64 -24.17 6.76
C ASP A 539 6.28 -23.81 8.22
N GLU A 540 6.96 -22.78 8.75
CA GLU A 540 6.47 -21.99 9.90
C GLU A 540 5.41 -20.99 9.40
N ILE A 541 4.39 -21.47 8.69
CA ILE A 541 3.15 -20.73 8.51
C ILE A 541 2.10 -21.47 9.32
N SER A 542 2.23 -21.39 10.65
CA SER A 542 1.12 -21.75 11.51
C SER A 542 0.01 -20.73 11.24
N LEU A 543 -1.02 -21.13 10.50
CA LEU A 543 -2.31 -20.44 10.55
C LEU A 543 -2.62 -20.18 12.02
N TYR A 544 -2.87 -18.92 12.36
CA TYR A 544 -3.24 -18.46 13.70
C TYR A 544 -4.59 -19.07 14.12
N LEU A 545 -4.60 -20.36 14.43
CA LEU A 545 -5.72 -21.01 15.06
C LEU A 545 -5.76 -20.49 16.50
N THR A 546 -6.78 -19.69 16.79
CA THR A 546 -6.96 -19.15 18.14
C THR A 546 -7.06 -20.31 19.13
N PRO A 547 -6.18 -20.39 20.14
CA PRO A 547 -6.20 -21.49 21.09
C PRO A 547 -7.55 -21.54 21.83
N LYS A 548 -8.10 -22.73 21.99
CA LYS A 548 -9.42 -22.91 22.60
C LYS A 548 -9.30 -22.78 24.12
N LYS A 549 -10.07 -21.88 24.73
CA LYS A 549 -10.20 -21.80 26.20
C LYS A 549 -10.98 -23.02 26.71
N ALA A 550 -10.48 -23.65 27.77
CA ALA A 550 -11.11 -24.76 28.45
C ALA A 550 -10.91 -24.70 29.96
N GLU A 551 -11.76 -25.37 30.72
CA GLU A 551 -11.63 -25.48 32.17
C GLU A 551 -11.00 -26.83 32.56
N ARG A 552 -9.92 -26.77 33.34
CA ARG A 552 -9.20 -27.91 33.93
C ARG A 552 -8.88 -27.59 35.38
N GLN A 553 -9.45 -28.35 36.30
CA GLN A 553 -9.23 -28.16 37.74
C GLN A 553 -7.77 -28.33 38.13
N GLY A 554 -7.30 -27.49 39.05
CA GLY A 554 -5.94 -27.52 39.60
C GLY A 554 -4.88 -26.85 38.70
N PHE A 555 -5.30 -26.00 37.75
CA PHE A 555 -4.37 -25.27 36.89
C PHE A 555 -4.52 -23.76 37.04
N ARG A 556 -3.40 -23.05 36.92
CA ARG A 556 -3.36 -21.60 36.78
C ARG A 556 -2.59 -21.21 35.53
N THR A 557 -3.15 -20.27 34.78
CA THR A 557 -2.58 -19.80 33.52
C THR A 557 -2.25 -18.32 33.59
N ILE A 558 -1.09 -17.97 33.06
CA ILE A 558 -0.67 -16.60 32.83
C ILE A 558 -0.44 -16.36 31.34
N THR A 559 -0.75 -15.15 30.90
CA THR A 559 -0.54 -14.69 29.52
C THR A 559 0.10 -13.32 29.54
N TRP A 560 0.95 -13.05 28.56
CA TRP A 560 1.57 -11.74 28.44
C TRP A 560 1.62 -11.29 26.98
N GLU A 561 1.69 -9.98 26.80
CA GLU A 561 2.00 -9.35 25.53
C GLU A 561 3.37 -8.72 25.68
N ALA A 562 4.27 -9.11 24.77
CA ALA A 562 5.59 -8.54 24.65
C ALA A 562 5.88 -8.25 23.18
N SER A 563 6.58 -7.14 22.95
CA SER A 563 6.97 -6.63 21.65
C SER A 563 8.44 -6.21 21.67
N ASP A 564 9.08 -6.27 20.51
CA ASP A 564 10.40 -5.69 20.28
C ASP A 564 10.29 -4.75 19.08
N GLU A 565 10.90 -3.58 19.17
CA GLU A 565 10.87 -2.57 18.10
C GLU A 565 11.59 -3.06 16.84
N ASN A 566 12.62 -3.91 16.98
CA ASN A 566 13.36 -4.48 15.86
C ASN A 566 12.79 -5.83 15.39
N GLU A 567 11.65 -6.26 15.94
CA GLU A 567 10.95 -7.52 15.63
C GLU A 567 11.80 -8.79 15.89
N ASP A 568 12.77 -8.73 16.80
CA ASP A 568 13.57 -9.87 17.20
C ASP A 568 12.75 -10.99 17.85
N LYS A 569 13.23 -12.23 17.70
CA LYS A 569 12.65 -13.39 18.38
C LYS A 569 12.95 -13.31 19.89
N LEU A 570 11.90 -13.32 20.70
CA LEU A 570 12.00 -13.24 22.16
C LEU A 570 11.88 -14.63 22.82
N ALA A 571 12.62 -14.82 23.90
CA ALA A 571 12.46 -15.91 24.85
C ALA A 571 12.02 -15.38 26.21
N PHE A 572 11.21 -16.17 26.92
CA PHE A 572 10.63 -15.80 28.20
C PHE A 572 11.07 -16.74 29.33
N ASN A 573 11.43 -16.16 30.47
CA ASN A 573 11.68 -16.86 31.72
C ASN A 573 10.61 -16.49 32.74
N ILE A 574 10.05 -17.50 33.42
CA ILE A 574 8.99 -17.32 34.41
C ILE A 574 9.51 -17.64 35.79
N TYR A 575 9.32 -16.72 36.73
CA TYR A 575 9.70 -16.86 38.12
C TYR A 575 8.49 -16.75 39.04
N LEU A 576 8.53 -17.47 40.16
CA LEU A 576 7.50 -17.48 41.20
C LEU A 576 8.11 -17.12 42.56
N ARG A 577 7.38 -16.34 43.37
CA ARG A 577 7.76 -15.99 44.74
C ARG A 577 6.54 -16.05 45.66
N LYS A 578 6.67 -16.73 46.81
CA LYS A 578 5.63 -16.76 47.85
C LYS A 578 5.71 -15.51 48.75
N GLU A 579 4.58 -15.09 49.29
CA GLU A 579 4.52 -14.11 50.37
C GLU A 579 5.46 -14.47 51.53
N GLY A 580 6.30 -13.52 51.96
CA GLY A 580 7.33 -13.72 52.99
C GLY A 580 8.66 -14.29 52.50
N GLU A 581 8.77 -14.72 51.22
CA GLU A 581 10.04 -15.13 50.62
C GLU A 581 10.74 -13.95 49.90
N ASN A 582 12.07 -13.88 50.01
CA ASN A 582 12.86 -12.82 49.37
C ASN A 582 13.45 -13.25 48.02
N SER A 583 13.48 -14.54 47.70
CA SER A 583 14.07 -15.08 46.47
C SER A 583 13.01 -15.48 45.44
N TRP A 584 13.28 -15.18 44.18
CA TRP A 584 12.49 -15.65 43.04
C TRP A 584 12.94 -17.06 42.65
N ARG A 585 11.99 -17.99 42.50
CA ARG A 585 12.25 -19.37 42.06
C ARG A 585 11.94 -19.47 40.56
N LEU A 586 12.87 -20.00 39.78
CA LEU A 586 12.66 -20.24 38.36
C LEU A 586 11.65 -21.39 38.17
N MET A 587 10.59 -21.13 37.42
CA MET A 587 9.55 -22.11 37.09
C MET A 587 9.82 -22.75 35.74
N GLN A 588 10.14 -21.92 34.75
CA GLN A 588 10.40 -22.34 33.38
C GLN A 588 11.31 -21.32 32.72
N ASP A 589 12.28 -21.81 31.95
CA ASP A 589 13.17 -21.01 31.11
C ASP A 589 12.94 -21.27 29.62
N ASN A 590 13.40 -20.33 28.79
CA ASN A 590 13.44 -20.42 27.33
C ASN A 590 12.10 -20.75 26.66
N LEU A 591 11.01 -20.12 27.12
CA LEU A 591 9.70 -20.21 26.48
C LEU A 591 9.61 -19.32 25.25
N SER A 592 9.13 -19.86 24.13
CA SER A 592 8.72 -19.06 22.95
C SER A 592 7.26 -18.64 23.01
N ASP A 593 6.42 -19.42 23.68
CA ASP A 593 4.99 -19.17 23.80
C ASP A 593 4.73 -18.01 24.76
N LYS A 594 3.72 -17.18 24.45
CA LYS A 594 3.28 -16.05 25.29
C LYS A 594 2.27 -16.45 26.38
N VAL A 595 2.23 -17.73 26.71
CA VAL A 595 1.32 -18.34 27.68
C VAL A 595 2.07 -19.39 28.50
N PHE A 596 1.80 -19.44 29.80
CA PHE A 596 2.33 -20.45 30.68
C PHE A 596 1.24 -20.95 31.62
N SER A 597 1.04 -22.26 31.68
CA SER A 597 0.07 -22.92 32.56
C SER A 597 0.81 -23.86 33.50
N PHE A 598 0.51 -23.83 34.79
CA PHE A 598 1.12 -24.71 35.79
C PHE A 598 0.09 -25.30 36.75
N ASP A 599 0.43 -26.45 37.34
CA ASP A 599 -0.40 -27.18 38.28
C ASP A 599 -0.26 -26.59 39.69
N THR A 600 -1.38 -26.12 40.27
CA THR A 600 -1.40 -25.45 41.58
C THR A 600 -1.23 -26.41 42.74
N ARG A 601 -1.47 -27.71 42.56
CA ARG A 601 -1.37 -28.75 43.61
C ARG A 601 0.06 -29.03 44.03
N ASN A 602 1.04 -28.59 43.24
CA ASN A 602 2.46 -28.68 43.57
C ASN A 602 2.92 -27.57 44.53
N PHE A 603 2.04 -26.64 44.89
CA PHE A 603 2.35 -25.48 45.71
C PHE A 603 1.45 -25.44 46.95
N PRO A 604 2.01 -25.15 48.14
CA PRO A 604 1.20 -24.92 49.34
C PRO A 604 0.30 -23.71 49.20
N ASP A 605 -0.85 -23.72 49.88
CA ASP A 605 -1.78 -22.60 49.83
C ASP A 605 -1.14 -21.28 50.31
N GLY A 606 -1.52 -20.17 49.68
CA GLY A 606 -1.02 -18.83 49.99
C GLY A 606 -1.02 -17.86 48.81
N THR A 607 -0.52 -16.65 49.07
CA THR A 607 -0.35 -15.59 48.06
C THR A 607 1.03 -15.67 47.40
N TYR A 608 1.05 -15.57 46.07
CA TYR A 608 2.23 -15.65 45.22
C TYR A 608 2.31 -14.46 44.27
N TRP A 609 3.51 -14.17 43.78
CA TRP A 609 3.74 -13.27 42.65
C TRP A 609 4.49 -14.02 41.57
N LEU A 610 4.16 -13.71 40.32
CA LEU A 610 4.87 -14.21 39.14
C LEU A 610 5.64 -13.05 38.51
N LYS A 611 6.84 -13.34 38.02
CA LYS A 611 7.65 -12.40 37.24
C LYS A 611 7.98 -13.02 35.90
N VAL A 612 7.69 -12.29 34.83
CA VAL A 612 8.08 -12.64 33.46
C VAL A 612 9.28 -11.81 33.09
N GLU A 613 10.37 -12.46 32.67
CA GLU A 613 11.53 -11.83 32.05
C GLU A 613 11.51 -12.15 30.55
N ALA A 614 11.43 -11.12 29.70
CA ALA A 614 11.57 -11.24 28.25
C ALA A 614 13.02 -10.93 27.86
N SER A 615 13.60 -11.75 26.98
CA SER A 615 14.96 -11.59 26.48
C SER A 615 15.03 -11.80 24.97
N ASP A 616 15.80 -10.96 24.29
CA ASP A 616 16.12 -11.03 22.85
C ASP A 616 17.30 -11.99 22.52
N LEU A 617 17.71 -12.81 23.50
CA LEU A 617 18.81 -13.78 23.37
C LEU A 617 18.69 -14.70 22.13
N PRO A 618 17.50 -15.15 21.68
CA PRO A 618 17.40 -15.97 20.48
C PRO A 618 17.87 -15.27 19.19
N ALA A 619 17.83 -13.93 19.15
CA ALA A 619 18.24 -13.13 18.00
C ALA A 619 19.63 -12.52 18.16
N ASN A 620 20.17 -12.48 19.39
CA ASN A 620 21.40 -11.77 19.73
C ASN A 620 22.46 -12.70 20.38
N PRO A 621 23.76 -12.53 20.09
CA PRO A 621 24.81 -13.31 20.73
C PRO A 621 24.76 -13.22 22.27
N PRO A 622 25.09 -14.33 22.98
CA PRO A 622 25.19 -14.31 24.44
C PRO A 622 26.14 -13.23 24.94
N GLY A 623 25.70 -12.42 25.90
CA GLY A 623 26.41 -11.27 26.46
C GLY A 623 26.01 -9.92 25.84
N THR A 624 25.22 -9.91 24.77
CA THR A 624 24.68 -8.69 24.14
C THR A 624 23.17 -8.57 24.23
N GLU A 625 22.52 -9.55 24.89
CA GLU A 625 21.08 -9.59 25.06
C GLU A 625 20.59 -8.43 25.92
N LYS A 626 19.41 -7.93 25.60
CA LYS A 626 18.62 -7.02 26.42
C LYS A 626 17.46 -7.78 27.02
N LYS A 627 17.04 -7.31 28.19
CA LYS A 627 16.01 -7.96 28.99
C LYS A 627 15.05 -6.92 29.53
N ALA A 628 13.80 -7.32 29.65
CA ALA A 628 12.79 -6.58 30.40
C ALA A 628 12.06 -7.52 31.34
N GLU A 629 11.67 -7.01 32.51
CA GLU A 629 10.92 -7.79 33.49
C GLU A 629 9.62 -7.10 33.89
N LYS A 630 8.58 -7.91 34.13
CA LYS A 630 7.29 -7.44 34.64
C LYS A 630 6.76 -8.40 35.68
N THR A 631 6.30 -7.85 36.80
CA THR A 631 5.71 -8.62 37.90
C THR A 631 4.19 -8.57 37.81
N SER A 632 3.54 -9.70 38.04
CA SER A 632 2.08 -9.85 38.01
C SER A 632 1.40 -9.22 39.22
N GLN A 633 0.09 -9.11 39.16
CA GLN A 633 -0.74 -8.93 40.36
C GLN A 633 -0.62 -10.16 41.28
N PRO A 634 -0.98 -10.02 42.59
CA PRO A 634 -0.98 -11.13 43.53
C PRO A 634 -1.86 -12.28 43.02
N LEU A 635 -1.29 -13.48 43.04
CA LEU A 635 -1.94 -14.73 42.69
C LEU A 635 -2.21 -15.51 43.98
N VAL A 636 -3.48 -15.79 44.25
CA VAL A 636 -3.86 -16.71 45.33
C VAL A 636 -3.91 -18.13 44.80
N ILE A 637 -3.25 -19.04 45.51
CA ILE A 637 -3.34 -20.49 45.30
C ILE A 637 -4.04 -21.08 46.53
N ASP A 638 -5.18 -21.73 46.28
CA ASP A 638 -5.98 -22.43 47.29
C ASP A 638 -6.41 -23.79 46.74
N ASN A 639 -5.85 -24.86 47.32
CA ASN A 639 -6.22 -26.23 47.00
C ASN A 639 -6.95 -26.91 48.18
N SER A 640 -7.26 -26.16 49.24
CA SER A 640 -7.99 -26.69 50.40
C SER A 640 -9.45 -26.96 50.03
N LEU A 641 -10.01 -28.05 50.57
CA LEU A 641 -11.42 -28.38 50.35
C LEU A 641 -12.26 -27.71 51.43
N PRO A 642 -13.42 -27.13 51.10
CA PRO A 642 -14.33 -26.60 52.10
C PRO A 642 -14.88 -27.75 52.96
N VAL A 643 -14.92 -27.53 54.27
CA VAL A 643 -15.35 -28.54 55.26
C VAL A 643 -16.70 -28.16 55.85
N ILE A 644 -17.59 -29.14 55.95
CA ILE A 644 -18.88 -28.98 56.64
C ILE A 644 -18.70 -29.37 58.11
N LYS A 645 -18.97 -28.42 59.01
CA LYS A 645 -18.93 -28.57 60.48
C LYS A 645 -20.33 -28.43 61.07
N ASN A 646 -20.50 -28.94 62.29
CA ASN A 646 -21.73 -28.83 63.10
C ASN A 646 -23.00 -29.28 62.35
N PHE A 647 -22.89 -30.36 61.58
CA PHE A 647 -24.01 -30.88 60.81
C PHE A 647 -25.09 -31.49 61.73
N LEU A 648 -26.30 -30.96 61.64
CA LEU A 648 -27.49 -31.46 62.32
C LEU A 648 -28.61 -31.66 61.31
N ALA A 649 -29.25 -32.83 61.35
CA ALA A 649 -30.47 -33.09 60.61
C ALA A 649 -31.51 -33.72 61.55
N SER A 650 -32.72 -33.16 61.55
CA SER A 650 -33.84 -33.63 62.38
C SER A 650 -35.05 -33.90 61.48
N GLN A 651 -35.57 -35.13 61.53
CA GLN A 651 -36.73 -35.52 60.74
C GLN A 651 -38.03 -35.20 61.48
N ASN A 652 -38.96 -34.52 60.81
CA ASN A 652 -40.30 -34.25 61.27
C ASN A 652 -41.33 -34.72 60.23
N ARG A 653 -41.86 -35.93 60.43
CA ARG A 653 -42.79 -36.65 59.54
C ARG A 653 -42.32 -36.68 58.08
N ASP A 654 -42.79 -35.73 57.27
CA ASP A 654 -42.54 -35.64 55.82
C ASP A 654 -41.50 -34.57 55.47
N SER A 655 -40.83 -33.96 56.47
CA SER A 655 -39.84 -32.90 56.28
C SER A 655 -38.55 -33.16 57.08
N LEU A 656 -37.43 -32.67 56.58
CA LEU A 656 -36.11 -32.76 57.21
C LEU A 656 -35.59 -31.34 57.43
N GLU A 657 -35.34 -30.98 58.69
CA GLU A 657 -34.68 -29.72 59.05
C GLU A 657 -33.17 -29.96 59.11
N VAL A 658 -32.40 -29.18 58.35
CA VAL A 658 -30.96 -29.34 58.20
C VAL A 658 -30.27 -28.03 58.59
N SER A 659 -29.23 -28.11 59.43
CA SER A 659 -28.36 -26.99 59.74
C SER A 659 -26.89 -27.40 59.80
N PHE A 660 -26.00 -26.57 59.25
CA PHE A 660 -24.54 -26.78 59.30
C PHE A 660 -23.77 -25.49 59.03
N VAL A 661 -22.47 -25.53 59.25
CA VAL A 661 -21.51 -24.47 58.91
C VAL A 661 -20.59 -24.98 57.82
N ALA A 662 -20.51 -24.29 56.69
CA ALA A 662 -19.48 -24.53 55.68
C ALA A 662 -18.31 -23.60 55.95
N GLU A 663 -17.08 -24.12 56.03
CA GLU A 663 -15.89 -23.33 56.31
C GLU A 663 -14.75 -23.71 55.36
N ASP A 664 -14.13 -22.71 54.77
CA ASP A 664 -12.89 -22.84 54.01
C ASP A 664 -11.75 -22.03 54.65
N THR A 665 -10.51 -22.47 54.41
CA THR A 665 -9.31 -21.90 55.05
C THR A 665 -8.88 -20.58 54.42
N TYR A 666 -9.03 -20.42 53.11
CA TYR A 666 -8.41 -19.31 52.37
C TYR A 666 -9.40 -18.55 51.49
N SER A 667 -10.35 -19.25 50.88
CA SER A 667 -11.34 -18.69 49.96
C SER A 667 -12.73 -18.57 50.59
N TYR A 668 -13.61 -17.78 49.98
CA TYR A 668 -15.01 -17.71 50.38
C TYR A 668 -15.82 -18.82 49.72
N ILE A 669 -16.89 -19.23 50.38
CA ILE A 669 -17.83 -20.21 49.84
C ILE A 669 -18.59 -19.56 48.69
N GLU A 670 -18.60 -20.17 47.51
CA GLU A 670 -19.29 -19.65 46.32
C GLU A 670 -20.71 -20.19 46.22
N GLU A 671 -20.88 -21.50 46.42
CA GLU A 671 -22.16 -22.17 46.21
C GLU A 671 -22.31 -23.39 47.12
N VAL A 672 -23.51 -23.57 47.67
CA VAL A 672 -23.88 -24.80 48.38
C VAL A 672 -25.11 -25.42 47.75
N LYS A 673 -25.01 -26.71 47.44
CA LYS A 673 -26.09 -27.52 46.86
C LYS A 673 -26.40 -28.71 47.74
N PHE A 674 -27.67 -29.11 47.79
CA PHE A 674 -28.09 -30.35 48.43
C PHE A 674 -28.87 -31.24 47.47
N LEU A 675 -28.89 -32.52 47.78
CA LEU A 675 -29.59 -33.57 47.06
C LEU A 675 -30.21 -34.53 48.07
N VAL A 676 -31.54 -34.70 48.02
CA VAL A 676 -32.25 -35.79 48.70
C VAL A 676 -32.70 -36.78 47.63
N ARG A 677 -32.29 -38.04 47.74
CA ARG A 677 -32.59 -39.05 46.71
C ARG A 677 -33.98 -39.69 46.89
N PRO A 678 -34.67 -40.09 45.80
CA PRO A 678 -34.37 -39.74 44.39
C PRO A 678 -34.86 -38.31 44.08
N GLY A 679 -33.95 -37.42 43.73
CA GLY A 679 -34.24 -36.01 43.45
C GLY A 679 -33.10 -35.36 42.67
N ASP A 680 -33.18 -34.03 42.49
CA ASP A 680 -32.18 -33.22 41.78
C ASP A 680 -31.44 -32.28 42.74
N TRP A 681 -30.26 -31.81 42.31
CA TRP A 681 -29.46 -30.84 43.06
C TRP A 681 -30.19 -29.50 43.18
N ARG A 682 -30.29 -28.97 44.40
CA ARG A 682 -30.90 -27.67 44.69
C ARG A 682 -29.92 -26.77 45.44
N VAL A 683 -29.86 -25.50 45.06
CA VAL A 683 -29.01 -24.49 45.72
C VAL A 683 -29.62 -24.07 47.06
N VAL A 684 -28.77 -23.81 48.05
CA VAL A 684 -29.14 -23.29 49.37
C VAL A 684 -28.44 -21.96 49.56
N PHE A 685 -29.18 -20.95 50.02
CA PHE A 685 -28.59 -19.70 50.48
C PHE A 685 -28.25 -19.79 51.98
N PRO A 686 -27.17 -19.12 52.43
CA PRO A 686 -26.85 -19.03 53.84
C PRO A 686 -27.90 -18.21 54.58
N VAL A 687 -27.84 -18.22 55.91
CA VAL A 687 -28.84 -17.57 56.79
C VAL A 687 -28.91 -16.05 56.58
N ASP A 688 -27.80 -15.41 56.22
CA ASP A 688 -27.69 -13.99 55.87
C ASP A 688 -27.99 -13.69 54.39
N GLY A 689 -28.16 -14.74 53.56
CA GLY A 689 -28.66 -14.66 52.20
C GLY A 689 -27.60 -14.53 51.10
N LEU A 690 -26.30 -14.44 51.42
CA LEU A 690 -25.22 -14.30 50.43
C LEU A 690 -24.01 -15.15 50.81
N CYS A 691 -23.50 -15.96 49.88
CA CYS A 691 -22.23 -16.68 50.09
C CYS A 691 -21.06 -15.74 49.70
N ASP A 692 -20.48 -15.04 50.67
CA ASP A 692 -19.36 -14.11 50.44
C ASP A 692 -18.21 -14.22 51.45
N SER A 693 -18.37 -15.09 52.45
CA SER A 693 -17.46 -15.25 53.57
C SER A 693 -16.78 -16.63 53.59
N ARG A 694 -15.67 -16.72 54.34
CA ARG A 694 -14.92 -17.99 54.54
C ARG A 694 -15.67 -19.01 55.39
N SER A 695 -16.62 -18.56 56.19
CA SER A 695 -17.44 -19.41 57.05
C SER A 695 -18.89 -18.96 56.93
N GLU A 696 -19.73 -19.87 56.46
CA GLU A 696 -21.12 -19.61 56.12
C GLU A 696 -22.05 -20.56 56.88
N ASN A 697 -23.15 -20.01 57.41
CA ASN A 697 -24.12 -20.77 58.18
C ASN A 697 -25.34 -21.08 57.31
N PHE A 698 -25.76 -22.34 57.28
CA PHE A 698 -26.92 -22.80 56.52
C PHE A 698 -27.97 -23.39 57.45
N ARG A 699 -29.23 -23.02 57.23
CA ARG A 699 -30.40 -23.65 57.85
C ARG A 699 -31.56 -23.65 56.87
N PHE A 700 -32.09 -24.83 56.56
CA PHE A 700 -33.24 -24.97 55.68
C PHE A 700 -34.06 -26.22 56.00
N THR A 701 -35.30 -26.23 55.52
CA THR A 701 -36.21 -27.37 55.65
C THR A 701 -36.50 -27.93 54.26
N VAL A 702 -36.36 -29.23 54.09
CA VAL A 702 -36.63 -29.93 52.83
C VAL A 702 -37.72 -30.97 53.01
N ASN A 703 -38.63 -31.10 52.05
CA ASN A 703 -39.64 -32.15 52.04
C ASN A 703 -39.08 -33.48 51.52
N ILE A 704 -39.42 -34.53 52.26
CA ILE A 704 -39.43 -35.97 52.01
C ILE A 704 -39.95 -36.46 50.64
N PRO A 705 -39.19 -36.71 49.56
CA PRO A 705 -39.79 -37.26 48.34
C PRO A 705 -40.37 -38.66 48.59
N ALA A 706 -41.56 -38.95 48.04
CA ALA A 706 -42.17 -40.27 48.16
C ALA A 706 -41.29 -41.33 47.47
N GLY A 707 -40.80 -42.33 48.24
CA GLY A 707 -39.85 -43.34 47.75
C GLY A 707 -38.37 -43.00 47.99
N SER A 708 -38.08 -42.05 48.89
CA SER A 708 -36.72 -41.71 49.34
C SER A 708 -35.97 -42.91 49.93
N ASP A 709 -34.68 -43.02 49.58
CA ASP A 709 -33.70 -43.94 50.18
C ASP A 709 -32.99 -43.32 51.41
N ASN A 710 -33.54 -42.19 51.90
CA ASN A 710 -33.14 -41.44 53.09
C ASN A 710 -31.68 -40.98 53.10
N LEU A 711 -31.16 -40.64 51.92
CA LEU A 711 -29.81 -40.10 51.78
C LEU A 711 -29.85 -38.62 51.40
N LEU A 712 -29.29 -37.78 52.26
CA LEU A 712 -28.99 -36.39 51.99
C LEU A 712 -27.51 -36.25 51.63
N ILE A 713 -27.23 -35.61 50.50
CA ILE A 713 -25.88 -35.24 50.08
C ILE A 713 -25.80 -33.72 50.01
N ILE A 714 -24.81 -33.14 50.65
CA ILE A 714 -24.50 -31.71 50.58
C ILE A 714 -23.16 -31.56 49.87
N ARG A 715 -23.13 -30.64 48.92
CA ARG A 715 -21.97 -30.26 48.13
C ARG A 715 -21.71 -28.78 48.36
N VAL A 716 -20.54 -28.46 48.89
CA VAL A 716 -20.06 -27.09 49.08
C VAL A 716 -18.97 -26.84 48.06
N GLN A 717 -19.04 -25.73 47.35
CA GLN A 717 -18.05 -25.27 46.40
C GLN A 717 -17.51 -23.90 46.82
N ASP A 718 -16.18 -23.73 46.79
CA ASP A 718 -15.53 -22.45 47.01
C ASP A 718 -15.33 -21.65 45.71
N SER A 719 -14.85 -20.41 45.83
CA SER A 719 -14.56 -19.51 44.70
C SER A 719 -13.39 -19.95 43.79
N PHE A 720 -12.64 -20.97 44.16
CA PHE A 720 -11.58 -21.58 43.34
C PHE A 720 -12.03 -22.91 42.71
N GLY A 721 -13.28 -23.32 42.91
CA GLY A 721 -13.89 -24.51 42.35
C GLY A 721 -13.57 -25.80 43.11
N ASN A 722 -13.00 -25.72 44.32
CA ASN A 722 -12.79 -26.87 45.19
C ASN A 722 -14.12 -27.31 45.80
N VAL A 723 -14.34 -28.62 45.90
CA VAL A 723 -15.65 -29.18 46.27
C VAL A 723 -15.53 -30.11 47.48
N GLY A 724 -16.18 -29.71 48.57
CA GLY A 724 -16.44 -30.55 49.74
C GLY A 724 -17.78 -31.26 49.63
N VAL A 725 -17.84 -32.53 50.07
CA VAL A 725 -19.09 -33.31 50.08
C VAL A 725 -19.32 -33.92 51.46
N HIS A 726 -20.54 -33.79 51.96
CA HIS A 726 -21.02 -34.48 53.15
C HIS A 726 -22.24 -35.34 52.81
N GLN A 727 -22.27 -36.56 53.36
CA GLN A 727 -23.39 -37.48 53.20
C GLN A 727 -23.98 -37.81 54.56
N HIS A 728 -25.29 -37.72 54.68
CA HIS A 728 -26.01 -38.02 55.89
C HIS A 728 -27.21 -38.91 55.60
N ARG A 729 -27.38 -39.96 56.41
CA ARG A 729 -28.55 -40.84 56.36
C ARG A 729 -29.46 -40.51 57.53
N PHE A 730 -30.75 -40.36 57.27
CA PHE A 730 -31.76 -39.93 58.25
C PHE A 730 -32.91 -40.93 58.44
#